data_AF-A0A9P6UGQ9-F1
#
_entry.id   AF-A0A9P6UGQ9-F1
#
_cell.length_a   1.000
_cell.length_b   1.000
_cell.length_c   1.000
_cell.angle_alpha   90.00
_cell.angle_beta   90.00
_cell.angle_gamma   90.00
#
_symmetry.space_group_name_H-M   'P 1'
#
loop_
_entity.id
_entity.type
_entity.pdbx_description
1 polymer ?
#
loop_
_entity_poly.entity_id
_entity_poly.type
_entity_poly.pdbx_seq_one_letter_code
_entity_poly.pdbx_strand_id
1 'polypeptide(L)'
;MASPSKQLVSVTVGSSDYDIGQSVRRREDYRSKTNLEDQLGLLPVLTFTGSTHDETYVVENSLTALKVRRVEEYRQPVYIPPMAKANLQAKDEDLFPLMDRVQEFLDSDRQVMLILGDSGAGKSTFNRHLEHHLWTHYTNGDPIPLIINLPAIERPDQDMITKQLQMHDISNDQIQEMKHHCQFILICDGYDESQLSANLHQTNRLNQRGQWRTKMIISCRTQFLGPVYLDRFAPQLTDRYTKARSDLFQEAVIAPFSTKQVEDYVARYVPLEPRPWVTEDYMLMLTTIPNLMDLVRNPFLLTLTLEALPRAIKDQKELSTISISRVQLYDCFVNEWLGVNMRRLRDNKLTDNEREILEHMIEKGFIFLGVEYSKKLAAAIFVRNGGKPVVQYLHYDHKNTWRAKFFGPKSEVRFLRESSPLTRTGSLYRFIHRSMLEYFFSRTVFDPCAHGDDDEFAPQPDFQTSDFLRERVKQSSKFEKQLRAVIDLSKTDARTAIAAANAMTILVRAGSLFNGADLQGIRIPGADLSGGQFDSAQLQGADLRGVNFTRSWLRQTNLTHTRMEGVRFGELPYLKEEDEVTACAYSPDGTRFVTGAVGDESGIINVYDTTTWTKINTFRLDKEKDFCPPNRITIKSIAFSPDSRHFVTGSDDGTVRLWVCANGLGGLKVKEGPDKNQVWVAFSPCGKKVASACEGGSARFWDAETGETVFVMEGYTGGVKSVECSPDGSRVVLGCNDGTIRFWDALTGEQGASMGSYHQR
;
A
#
# COMPACT_ATOMS: atom_id res chain seq x y z
N MET A 1 4.75 44.38 77.10
CA MET A 1 3.91 45.47 77.66
C MET A 1 2.46 45.17 77.32
N ALA A 2 1.51 45.72 78.09
CA ALA A 2 0.12 45.31 78.06
C ALA A 2 -0.67 45.78 76.81
N SER A 3 -1.72 45.02 76.49
CA SER A 3 -3.13 45.42 76.28
C SER A 3 -3.47 46.92 76.49
N PRO A 4 -4.56 47.49 75.89
CA PRO A 4 -5.86 46.83 75.67
C PRO A 4 -6.61 47.22 74.34
N SER A 5 -7.48 46.39 73.74
CA SER A 5 -8.89 46.04 74.05
C SER A 5 -9.98 47.09 73.69
N LYS A 6 -11.10 46.57 73.13
CA LYS A 6 -12.53 47.00 73.24
C LYS A 6 -13.07 48.06 72.23
N GLN A 7 -14.34 48.06 71.78
CA GLN A 7 -15.55 47.27 72.13
C GLN A 7 -16.66 47.31 71.01
N LEU A 8 -17.40 46.19 70.83
CA LEU A 8 -18.87 46.00 70.68
C LEU A 8 -19.71 46.71 69.56
N VAL A 9 -20.41 45.94 68.66
CA VAL A 9 -21.87 45.56 68.64
C VAL A 9 -22.75 46.56 67.85
N SER A 10 -23.76 46.21 67.02
CA SER A 10 -24.75 45.10 67.01
C SER A 10 -25.08 44.58 65.57
N VAL A 11 -25.40 43.28 65.33
CA VAL A 11 -26.77 42.64 65.28
C VAL A 11 -27.67 43.25 64.17
N THR A 12 -28.34 42.57 63.22
CA THR A 12 -28.83 41.17 62.93
C THR A 12 -28.96 41.02 61.37
N VAL A 13 -29.20 39.89 60.67
CA VAL A 13 -29.15 38.41 60.85
C VAL A 13 -29.21 37.75 59.43
N GLY A 14 -28.84 36.47 59.25
CA GLY A 14 -29.20 35.71 58.04
C GLY A 14 -28.39 34.42 57.76
N SER A 15 -29.05 33.25 57.86
CA SER A 15 -28.65 31.91 57.34
C SER A 15 -27.16 31.52 57.46
N SER A 16 -26.72 30.86 58.53
CA SER A 16 -26.89 29.42 58.87
C SER A 16 -25.67 28.58 58.48
N ASP A 17 -25.02 28.03 59.49
CA ASP A 17 -23.62 27.58 59.46
C ASP A 17 -23.33 26.26 58.73
N TYR A 18 -22.04 26.14 58.40
CA TYR A 18 -21.30 24.88 58.33
C TYR A 18 -21.60 23.97 59.55
N ASP A 19 -21.68 22.66 59.34
CA ASP A 19 -20.80 21.79 60.13
C ASP A 19 -20.47 20.41 59.50
N ILE A 20 -19.29 19.93 59.88
CA ILE A 20 -18.68 18.58 59.79
C ILE A 20 -19.48 17.46 59.07
N GLY A 21 -18.93 17.00 57.94
CA GLY A 21 -19.28 15.72 57.29
C GLY A 21 -18.14 14.69 57.36
N GLN A 22 -18.37 13.57 58.05
CA GLN A 22 -17.35 12.55 58.30
C GLN A 22 -16.93 11.77 57.04
N SER A 23 -15.63 11.42 56.98
CA SER A 23 -15.03 10.59 55.94
C SER A 23 -15.31 9.10 56.16
N VAL A 24 -16.24 8.52 55.38
CA VAL A 24 -16.43 7.06 55.31
C VAL A 24 -16.23 6.54 53.88
N ARG A 25 -15.41 5.49 53.80
CA ARG A 25 -15.04 4.69 52.64
C ARG A 25 -16.23 4.37 51.70
N ARG A 26 -16.00 4.44 50.38
CA ARG A 26 -16.60 3.52 49.39
C ARG A 26 -15.65 3.25 48.21
N ARG A 27 -15.06 2.04 48.20
CA ARG A 27 -15.06 1.22 46.98
C ARG A 27 -16.45 0.58 46.93
N GLU A 28 -17.04 0.46 45.74
CA GLU A 28 -17.71 -0.77 45.26
C GLU A 28 -18.45 -0.51 43.95
N ASP A 29 -18.08 -1.30 42.94
CA ASP A 29 -18.88 -1.91 41.89
C ASP A 29 -20.35 -1.48 41.73
N TYR A 30 -20.66 -0.90 40.58
CA TYR A 30 -22.04 -0.84 40.08
C TYR A 30 -22.52 -2.22 39.61
N ARG A 31 -22.95 -3.04 40.58
CA ARG A 31 -23.96 -4.10 40.39
C ARG A 31 -25.30 -3.60 40.92
N SER A 32 -26.08 -2.92 40.10
CA SER A 32 -27.46 -2.57 40.45
C SER A 32 -28.38 -3.78 40.24
N LYS A 33 -28.52 -4.62 41.27
CA LYS A 33 -29.75 -5.39 41.45
C LYS A 33 -30.84 -4.41 41.92
N THR A 34 -31.75 -4.05 41.02
CA THR A 34 -33.06 -3.51 41.39
C THR A 34 -34.08 -4.62 41.22
N ASN A 35 -34.85 -4.90 42.27
CA ASN A 35 -35.95 -5.86 42.21
C ASN A 35 -36.99 -5.40 41.19
N LEU A 36 -37.32 -6.29 40.27
CA LEU A 36 -38.50 -6.21 39.39
C LEU A 36 -39.31 -7.52 39.51
N GLU A 37 -39.28 -8.12 40.70
CA GLU A 37 -40.28 -9.07 41.17
C GLU A 37 -41.50 -8.27 41.66
N ASP A 38 -42.26 -7.69 40.74
CA ASP A 38 -43.68 -7.29 40.93
C ASP A 38 -44.32 -6.77 39.62
N GLN A 39 -44.05 -7.41 38.48
CA GLN A 39 -44.89 -7.29 37.27
C GLN A 39 -44.69 -8.41 36.24
N LEU A 40 -44.62 -9.67 36.70
CA LEU A 40 -44.72 -10.85 35.83
C LEU A 40 -45.98 -11.65 36.20
N GLY A 41 -46.99 -11.55 35.34
CA GLY A 41 -48.21 -12.35 35.45
C GLY A 41 -47.92 -13.82 35.21
N LEU A 42 -48.06 -14.63 36.26
CA LEU A 42 -48.38 -16.07 36.28
C LEU A 42 -48.18 -16.82 34.94
N LEU A 43 -47.02 -17.42 34.76
CA LEU A 43 -46.86 -18.53 33.81
C LEU A 43 -47.46 -19.82 34.41
N PRO A 44 -48.36 -20.53 33.72
CA PRO A 44 -48.84 -21.83 34.18
C PRO A 44 -47.75 -22.90 33.95
N VAL A 45 -47.54 -23.75 34.96
CA VAL A 45 -46.71 -24.95 34.81
C VAL A 45 -47.46 -25.96 33.94
N LEU A 46 -47.07 -26.05 32.66
CA LEU A 46 -47.48 -27.13 31.76
C LEU A 46 -46.30 -28.09 31.57
N THR A 47 -46.38 -29.23 32.25
CA THR A 47 -45.65 -30.43 31.83
C THR A 47 -46.42 -31.05 30.67
N PHE A 48 -45.78 -31.26 29.51
CA PHE A 48 -46.08 -32.40 28.63
C PHE A 48 -45.00 -32.59 27.55
N THR A 49 -44.96 -33.81 27.03
CA THR A 49 -43.97 -34.38 26.12
C THR A 49 -44.16 -33.97 24.65
N GLY A 50 -43.08 -33.65 23.93
CA GLY A 50 -43.11 -33.52 22.46
C GLY A 50 -41.78 -33.04 21.87
N SER A 51 -41.14 -33.87 21.05
CA SER A 51 -39.86 -33.56 20.39
C SER A 51 -39.98 -32.54 19.26
N THR A 52 -38.86 -31.87 18.93
CA THR A 52 -38.59 -30.98 17.76
C THR A 52 -39.09 -29.52 17.80
N HIS A 53 -39.39 -28.94 18.96
CA HIS A 53 -39.65 -27.47 19.10
C HIS A 53 -38.79 -26.74 20.15
N ASP A 54 -37.83 -27.42 20.79
CA ASP A 54 -37.01 -26.85 21.88
C ASP A 54 -35.79 -26.03 21.36
N GLU A 55 -35.15 -26.48 20.28
CA GLU A 55 -33.82 -25.99 19.85
C GLU A 55 -33.87 -24.56 19.28
N THR A 56 -34.86 -24.27 18.43
CA THR A 56 -35.03 -22.94 17.83
C THR A 56 -35.28 -21.85 18.89
N TYR A 57 -36.01 -22.18 19.96
CA TYR A 57 -36.25 -21.29 21.11
C TYR A 57 -34.94 -21.01 21.90
N VAL A 58 -34.02 -21.98 21.92
CA VAL A 58 -32.69 -21.83 22.56
C VAL A 58 -31.78 -20.94 21.70
N VAL A 59 -31.84 -21.02 20.37
CA VAL A 59 -31.12 -20.09 19.46
C VAL A 59 -31.61 -18.64 19.62
N GLU A 60 -32.94 -18.42 19.67
CA GLU A 60 -33.51 -17.07 19.86
C GLU A 60 -33.10 -16.43 21.20
N ASN A 61 -33.04 -17.22 22.28
CA ASN A 61 -32.57 -16.75 23.58
C ASN A 61 -31.07 -16.36 23.54
N SER A 62 -30.21 -17.19 22.92
CA SER A 62 -28.78 -16.86 22.74
C SER A 62 -28.57 -15.62 21.87
N LEU A 63 -29.38 -15.43 20.82
CA LEU A 63 -29.35 -14.23 19.97
C LEU A 63 -29.82 -12.97 20.72
N THR A 64 -30.85 -13.09 21.56
CA THR A 64 -31.31 -11.98 22.41
C THR A 64 -30.23 -11.56 23.40
N ALA A 65 -29.56 -12.53 24.03
CA ALA A 65 -28.41 -12.28 24.91
C ALA A 65 -27.18 -11.71 24.17
N LEU A 66 -27.00 -12.02 22.89
CA LEU A 66 -25.96 -11.40 22.04
C LEU A 66 -26.34 -9.95 21.69
N LYS A 67 -27.59 -9.68 21.28
CA LYS A 67 -28.11 -8.34 20.98
C LYS A 67 -27.94 -7.40 22.16
N VAL A 68 -28.37 -7.80 23.36
CA VAL A 68 -28.22 -6.97 24.58
C VAL A 68 -26.74 -6.64 24.84
N ARG A 69 -25.86 -7.66 24.87
CA ARG A 69 -24.41 -7.46 25.04
C ARG A 69 -23.84 -6.49 24.00
N ARG A 70 -24.18 -6.63 22.72
CA ARG A 70 -23.68 -5.77 21.63
C ARG A 70 -24.18 -4.32 21.71
N VAL A 71 -25.44 -4.11 22.07
CA VAL A 71 -26.01 -2.77 22.22
C VAL A 71 -25.39 -2.05 23.43
N GLU A 72 -25.13 -2.75 24.54
CA GLU A 72 -24.48 -2.20 25.75
C GLU A 72 -22.96 -1.99 25.60
N GLU A 73 -22.28 -2.82 24.81
CA GLU A 73 -20.84 -2.71 24.49
C GLU A 73 -20.52 -1.45 23.65
N TYR A 74 -21.48 -0.95 22.86
CA TYR A 74 -21.26 0.22 22.02
C TYR A 74 -21.17 1.51 22.84
N ARG A 75 -19.94 1.98 23.05
CA ARG A 75 -19.64 3.26 23.71
C ARG A 75 -18.80 4.13 22.80
N GLN A 76 -19.46 5.09 22.16
CA GLN A 76 -18.80 6.09 21.33
C GLN A 76 -19.30 7.50 21.73
N PRO A 77 -18.47 8.33 22.40
CA PRO A 77 -18.93 9.61 22.94
C PRO A 77 -19.08 10.69 21.87
N VAL A 78 -18.31 10.62 20.78
CA VAL A 78 -18.50 11.44 19.57
C VAL A 78 -18.56 10.54 18.34
N TYR A 79 -19.65 10.67 17.59
CA TYR A 79 -19.81 10.12 16.25
C TYR A 79 -20.23 11.24 15.29
N ILE A 80 -19.53 11.32 14.17
CA ILE A 80 -19.85 12.18 13.02
C ILE A 80 -19.96 11.24 11.81
N PRO A 81 -21.10 11.23 11.08
CA PRO A 81 -21.25 10.40 9.90
C PRO A 81 -20.14 10.67 8.86
N PRO A 82 -19.41 9.65 8.41
CA PRO A 82 -18.40 9.82 7.37
C PRO A 82 -19.04 10.01 6.00
N MET A 83 -18.46 10.91 5.21
CA MET A 83 -18.75 11.02 3.78
C MET A 83 -17.83 10.09 3.00
N ALA A 84 -18.27 9.62 1.85
CA ALA A 84 -17.51 8.75 0.96
C ALA A 84 -17.72 9.12 -0.51
N LYS A 85 -16.79 8.70 -1.35
CA LYS A 85 -16.90 8.72 -2.82
C LYS A 85 -17.00 7.30 -3.36
N ALA A 86 -17.48 7.16 -4.60
CA ALA A 86 -17.85 5.87 -5.17
C ALA A 86 -16.67 4.90 -5.27
N ASN A 87 -15.50 5.37 -5.70
CA ASN A 87 -14.29 4.58 -5.86
C ASN A 87 -13.04 5.48 -5.82
N LEU A 88 -11.85 4.90 -6.00
CA LEU A 88 -10.59 5.65 -5.95
C LEU A 88 -10.41 6.67 -7.10
N GLN A 89 -11.11 6.49 -8.22
CA GLN A 89 -11.04 7.35 -9.40
C GLN A 89 -12.10 8.45 -9.41
N ALA A 90 -13.14 8.34 -8.58
CA ALA A 90 -14.18 9.34 -8.43
C ALA A 90 -13.61 10.68 -7.93
N LYS A 91 -14.22 11.78 -8.35
CA LYS A 91 -13.84 13.13 -7.92
C LYS A 91 -14.14 13.33 -6.45
N ASP A 92 -13.38 14.21 -5.80
CA ASP A 92 -13.57 14.54 -4.38
C ASP A 92 -14.76 15.49 -4.13
N GLU A 93 -15.44 15.93 -5.19
CA GLU A 93 -16.68 16.72 -5.15
C GLU A 93 -17.94 15.83 -5.08
N ASP A 94 -17.87 14.60 -5.60
CA ASP A 94 -19.00 13.65 -5.72
C ASP A 94 -19.19 12.83 -4.42
N LEU A 95 -19.37 13.54 -3.30
CA LEU A 95 -19.46 12.95 -1.96
C LEU A 95 -20.90 12.61 -1.55
N PHE A 96 -21.09 11.42 -0.98
CA PHE A 96 -22.35 10.95 -0.38
C PHE A 96 -22.14 10.44 1.06
N PRO A 97 -23.18 10.39 1.92
CA PRO A 97 -23.09 9.77 3.23
C PRO A 97 -22.81 8.26 3.10
N LEU A 98 -21.81 7.74 3.82
CA LEU A 98 -21.43 6.32 3.70
C LEU A 98 -22.56 5.37 4.12
N MET A 99 -23.40 5.78 5.08
CA MET A 99 -24.51 4.95 5.56
C MET A 99 -25.54 4.68 4.46
N ASP A 100 -25.91 5.68 3.67
CA ASP A 100 -26.86 5.56 2.55
C ASP A 100 -26.35 4.57 1.50
N ARG A 101 -25.04 4.59 1.23
CA ARG A 101 -24.36 3.67 0.31
C ARG A 101 -24.30 2.24 0.85
N VAL A 102 -24.20 2.07 2.17
CA VAL A 102 -24.32 0.76 2.84
C VAL A 102 -25.77 0.27 2.81
N GLN A 103 -26.76 1.15 2.96
CA GLN A 103 -28.17 0.77 2.85
C GLN A 103 -28.50 0.28 1.44
N GLU A 104 -28.08 1.00 0.39
CA GLU A 104 -28.18 0.54 -1.01
C GLU A 104 -27.53 -0.85 -1.20
N PHE A 105 -26.37 -1.10 -0.58
CA PHE A 105 -25.74 -2.42 -0.61
C PHE A 105 -26.62 -3.49 0.07
N LEU A 106 -27.15 -3.20 1.26
CA LEU A 106 -28.00 -4.09 2.04
C LEU A 106 -29.36 -4.38 1.38
N ASP A 107 -29.87 -3.49 0.54
CA ASP A 107 -31.12 -3.69 -0.21
C ASP A 107 -30.92 -4.33 -1.60
N SER A 108 -29.69 -4.32 -2.14
CA SER A 108 -29.36 -4.86 -3.48
C SER A 108 -29.09 -6.37 -3.55
N ASP A 109 -28.94 -6.94 -4.76
CA ASP A 109 -28.45 -8.31 -4.99
C ASP A 109 -26.95 -8.52 -4.67
N ARG A 110 -26.22 -7.47 -4.26
CA ARG A 110 -24.76 -7.51 -4.08
C ARG A 110 -24.37 -8.32 -2.84
N GLN A 111 -23.20 -8.96 -2.89
CA GLN A 111 -22.73 -9.87 -1.83
C GLN A 111 -21.56 -9.31 -1.02
N VAL A 112 -20.68 -8.52 -1.64
CA VAL A 112 -19.49 -7.94 -0.98
C VAL A 112 -19.41 -6.44 -1.19
N MET A 113 -19.22 -5.69 -0.10
CA MET A 113 -18.89 -4.26 -0.12
C MET A 113 -17.52 -4.03 0.49
N LEU A 114 -16.67 -3.24 -0.19
CA LEU A 114 -15.35 -2.85 0.28
C LEU A 114 -15.36 -1.38 0.72
N ILE A 115 -15.10 -1.13 2.01
CA ILE A 115 -14.96 0.20 2.59
C ILE A 115 -13.47 0.54 2.70
N LEU A 116 -13.06 1.49 1.87
CA LEU A 116 -11.69 1.98 1.77
C LEU A 116 -11.50 3.30 2.53
N GLY A 117 -10.25 3.63 2.81
CA GLY A 117 -9.88 4.90 3.45
C GLY A 117 -8.56 4.77 4.21
N ASP A 118 -8.00 5.91 4.61
CA ASP A 118 -6.66 5.96 5.20
C ASP A 118 -6.61 5.46 6.66
N SER A 119 -5.40 5.32 7.18
CA SER A 119 -5.15 5.05 8.60
C SER A 119 -5.73 6.20 9.44
N GLY A 120 -6.62 5.90 10.38
CA GLY A 120 -7.32 6.90 11.19
C GLY A 120 -8.59 7.52 10.58
N ALA A 121 -8.93 7.20 9.33
CA ALA A 121 -10.10 7.78 8.61
C ALA A 121 -11.49 7.40 9.20
N GLY A 122 -11.57 6.65 10.30
CA GLY A 122 -12.83 6.31 10.96
C GLY A 122 -13.49 4.98 10.53
N LYS A 123 -12.82 4.14 9.73
CA LYS A 123 -13.36 2.82 9.28
C LYS A 123 -13.91 1.95 10.43
N SER A 124 -13.08 1.66 11.46
CA SER A 124 -13.50 0.86 12.62
C SER A 124 -14.59 1.53 13.47
N THR A 125 -14.59 2.86 13.52
CA THR A 125 -15.64 3.67 14.16
C THR A 125 -16.98 3.46 13.45
N PHE A 126 -16.98 3.60 12.12
CA PHE A 126 -18.17 3.38 11.29
C PHE A 126 -18.66 1.94 11.39
N ASN A 127 -17.78 0.94 11.32
CA ASN A 127 -18.14 -0.47 11.44
C ASN A 127 -18.84 -0.83 12.76
N ARG A 128 -18.39 -0.25 13.89
CA ARG A 128 -19.06 -0.42 15.19
C ARG A 128 -20.39 0.31 15.26
N HIS A 129 -20.47 1.52 14.70
CA HIS A 129 -21.72 2.26 14.61
C HIS A 129 -22.75 1.52 13.75
N LEU A 130 -22.33 0.94 12.64
CA LEU A 130 -23.14 0.11 11.75
C LEU A 130 -23.64 -1.16 12.46
N GLU A 131 -22.76 -1.90 13.16
CA GLU A 131 -23.18 -3.06 13.95
C GLU A 131 -24.23 -2.66 15.00
N HIS A 132 -24.01 -1.57 15.74
CA HIS A 132 -24.97 -1.06 16.71
C HIS A 132 -26.31 -0.65 16.06
N HIS A 133 -26.27 0.09 14.96
CA HIS A 133 -27.45 0.52 14.21
C HIS A 133 -28.27 -0.67 13.68
N LEU A 134 -27.60 -1.72 13.19
CA LEU A 134 -28.29 -2.91 12.73
C LEU A 134 -28.89 -3.70 13.91
N TRP A 135 -28.19 -3.84 15.04
CA TRP A 135 -28.73 -4.51 16.22
C TRP A 135 -29.89 -3.78 16.88
N THR A 136 -29.90 -2.44 16.90
CA THR A 136 -31.03 -1.68 17.46
C THR A 136 -32.30 -1.87 16.65
N HIS A 137 -32.20 -1.91 15.32
CA HIS A 137 -33.34 -2.14 14.41
C HIS A 137 -33.66 -3.63 14.15
N TYR A 138 -32.79 -4.56 14.56
CA TYR A 138 -32.97 -6.01 14.35
C TYR A 138 -34.30 -6.55 14.93
N THR A 139 -35.10 -7.17 14.06
CA THR A 139 -36.28 -7.97 14.40
C THR A 139 -36.05 -9.46 14.12
N ASN A 140 -36.91 -10.33 14.65
CA ASN A 140 -36.69 -11.77 14.51
C ASN A 140 -36.92 -12.22 13.05
N GLY A 141 -35.93 -12.92 12.48
CA GLY A 141 -35.90 -13.29 11.05
C GLY A 141 -35.05 -12.37 10.16
N ASP A 142 -34.62 -11.20 10.66
CA ASP A 142 -33.70 -10.34 9.92
C ASP A 142 -32.28 -10.95 9.80
N PRO A 143 -31.46 -10.51 8.83
CA PRO A 143 -30.05 -10.88 8.76
C PRO A 143 -29.27 -10.45 10.02
N ILE A 144 -28.61 -11.41 10.67
CA ILE A 144 -27.91 -11.24 11.95
C ILE A 144 -26.62 -10.41 11.75
N PRO A 145 -26.46 -9.25 12.41
CA PRO A 145 -25.23 -8.45 12.31
C PRO A 145 -24.09 -9.09 13.12
N LEU A 146 -22.90 -9.22 12.52
CA LEU A 146 -21.74 -9.79 13.21
C LEU A 146 -20.45 -9.05 12.82
N ILE A 147 -19.94 -8.20 13.72
CA ILE A 147 -18.58 -7.65 13.53
C ILE A 147 -17.52 -8.73 13.78
N ILE A 148 -16.53 -8.79 12.88
CA ILE A 148 -15.39 -9.68 12.94
C ILE A 148 -14.12 -8.82 12.86
N ASN A 149 -13.37 -8.76 13.95
CA ASN A 149 -12.07 -8.08 14.00
C ASN A 149 -11.00 -9.02 13.43
N LEU A 150 -10.74 -8.95 12.12
CA LEU A 150 -9.89 -9.93 11.41
C LEU A 150 -8.49 -10.14 12.02
N PRO A 151 -7.77 -9.09 12.51
CA PRO A 151 -6.47 -9.27 13.17
C PRO A 151 -6.51 -10.03 14.50
N ALA A 152 -7.69 -10.22 15.11
CA ALA A 152 -7.87 -10.94 16.37
C ALA A 152 -8.21 -12.43 16.19
N ILE A 153 -8.50 -12.88 14.96
CA ILE A 153 -8.82 -14.29 14.66
C ILE A 153 -7.60 -14.98 14.06
N GLU A 154 -7.32 -16.20 14.53
CA GLU A 154 -6.37 -17.10 13.87
C GLU A 154 -6.99 -17.74 12.64
N ARG A 155 -6.31 -17.59 11.49
CA ARG A 155 -6.75 -18.10 10.18
C ARG A 155 -8.20 -17.71 9.82
N PRO A 156 -8.50 -16.41 9.65
CA PRO A 156 -9.82 -15.94 9.22
C PRO A 156 -10.18 -16.38 7.78
N ASP A 157 -9.21 -16.91 7.03
CA ASP A 157 -9.44 -17.65 5.78
C ASP A 157 -10.30 -18.92 5.97
N GLN A 158 -10.48 -19.40 7.21
CA GLN A 158 -11.18 -20.64 7.53
C GLN A 158 -12.17 -20.47 8.69
N ASP A 159 -13.44 -20.82 8.45
CA ASP A 159 -14.54 -20.90 9.43
C ASP A 159 -14.66 -19.68 10.37
N MET A 160 -14.44 -18.47 9.85
CA MET A 160 -14.40 -17.24 10.68
C MET A 160 -15.69 -16.97 11.46
N ILE A 161 -16.85 -17.31 10.89
CA ILE A 161 -18.16 -17.14 11.54
C ILE A 161 -18.29 -18.08 12.73
N THR A 162 -18.02 -19.37 12.53
CA THR A 162 -18.00 -20.39 13.59
C THR A 162 -17.10 -19.97 14.75
N LYS A 163 -15.86 -19.54 14.45
CA LYS A 163 -14.91 -19.07 15.47
C LYS A 163 -15.43 -17.85 16.25
N GLN A 164 -16.04 -16.88 15.56
CA GLN A 164 -16.59 -15.69 16.21
C GLN A 164 -17.82 -16.03 17.08
N LEU A 165 -18.70 -16.93 16.64
CA LEU A 165 -19.87 -17.36 17.42
C LEU A 165 -19.45 -18.18 18.66
N GLN A 166 -18.43 -19.03 18.55
CA GLN A 166 -17.82 -19.74 19.68
C GLN A 166 -17.22 -18.78 20.73
N MET A 167 -16.65 -17.64 20.30
CA MET A 167 -16.19 -16.58 21.22
C MET A 167 -17.33 -15.84 21.96
N HIS A 168 -18.59 -16.09 21.59
CA HIS A 168 -19.79 -15.52 22.22
C HIS A 168 -20.62 -16.55 23.02
N ASP A 169 -20.01 -17.71 23.31
CA ASP A 169 -20.58 -18.83 24.09
C ASP A 169 -21.75 -19.56 23.39
N ILE A 170 -21.79 -19.53 22.05
CA ILE A 170 -22.81 -20.23 21.25
C ILE A 170 -22.34 -21.66 20.97
N SER A 171 -23.22 -22.66 21.16
CA SER A 171 -22.87 -24.08 21.03
C SER A 171 -22.67 -24.50 19.57
N ASN A 172 -21.96 -25.61 19.34
CA ASN A 172 -21.76 -26.14 17.98
C ASN A 172 -23.08 -26.57 17.31
N ASP A 173 -24.06 -27.02 18.09
CA ASP A 173 -25.36 -27.47 17.59
C ASP A 173 -26.20 -26.26 17.16
N GLN A 174 -26.24 -25.21 17.99
CA GLN A 174 -26.83 -23.91 17.62
C GLN A 174 -26.17 -23.33 16.36
N ILE A 175 -24.83 -23.41 16.25
CA ILE A 175 -24.09 -22.95 15.07
C ILE A 175 -24.51 -23.71 13.80
N GLN A 176 -24.82 -25.01 13.89
CA GLN A 176 -25.35 -25.77 12.75
C GLN A 176 -26.77 -25.34 12.37
N GLU A 177 -27.67 -25.17 13.34
CA GLU A 177 -29.04 -24.67 13.08
C GLU A 177 -29.00 -23.27 12.43
N MET A 178 -28.22 -22.35 13.00
CA MET A 178 -28.00 -21.01 12.45
C MET A 178 -27.43 -21.04 11.02
N LYS A 179 -26.54 -21.99 10.70
CA LYS A 179 -25.95 -22.14 9.36
C LYS A 179 -26.98 -22.59 8.32
N HIS A 180 -28.02 -23.33 8.72
CA HIS A 180 -29.09 -23.77 7.82
C HIS A 180 -30.23 -22.75 7.69
N HIS A 181 -30.56 -22.04 8.76
CA HIS A 181 -31.79 -21.24 8.84
C HIS A 181 -31.57 -19.72 8.82
N CYS A 182 -30.42 -19.21 9.28
CA CYS A 182 -30.19 -17.77 9.40
C CYS A 182 -29.43 -17.17 8.20
N GLN A 183 -29.55 -15.84 8.06
CA GLN A 183 -28.67 -15.02 7.22
C GLN A 183 -27.82 -14.11 8.11
N PHE A 184 -26.66 -13.66 7.62
CA PHE A 184 -25.76 -12.77 8.37
C PHE A 184 -25.33 -11.54 7.55
N ILE A 185 -25.13 -10.41 8.25
CA ILE A 185 -24.38 -9.26 7.76
C ILE A 185 -23.03 -9.27 8.47
N LEU A 186 -21.99 -9.73 7.77
CA LEU A 186 -20.63 -9.76 8.29
C LEU A 186 -19.96 -8.40 8.14
N ILE A 187 -19.45 -7.84 9.22
CA ILE A 187 -18.71 -6.58 9.21
C ILE A 187 -17.26 -6.89 9.58
N CYS A 188 -16.44 -7.18 8.57
CA CYS A 188 -15.06 -7.59 8.72
C CYS A 188 -14.13 -6.38 8.80
N ASP A 189 -13.61 -6.09 9.99
CA ASP A 189 -12.76 -4.93 10.27
C ASP A 189 -11.27 -5.28 10.22
N GLY A 190 -10.46 -4.42 9.60
CA GLY A 190 -9.00 -4.50 9.62
C GLY A 190 -8.39 -5.55 8.70
N TYR A 191 -8.87 -5.68 7.46
CA TYR A 191 -8.33 -6.64 6.49
C TYR A 191 -6.82 -6.44 6.25
N ASP A 192 -6.37 -5.20 6.08
CA ASP A 192 -4.94 -4.85 5.94
C ASP A 192 -4.09 -5.25 7.16
N GLU A 193 -4.66 -5.17 8.36
CA GLU A 193 -3.99 -5.52 9.62
C GLU A 193 -3.92 -7.04 9.87
N SER A 194 -4.73 -7.83 9.15
CA SER A 194 -4.78 -9.29 9.25
C SER A 194 -3.70 -10.01 8.43
N GLN A 195 -3.07 -9.29 7.49
CA GLN A 195 -2.03 -9.77 6.57
C GLN A 195 -2.49 -10.83 5.55
N LEU A 196 -3.77 -10.83 5.21
CA LEU A 196 -4.33 -11.74 4.22
C LEU A 196 -4.10 -11.26 2.79
N SER A 197 -3.71 -12.19 1.92
CA SER A 197 -3.78 -12.04 0.46
C SER A 197 -4.98 -12.79 -0.15
N ALA A 198 -5.70 -13.58 0.64
CA ALA A 198 -6.72 -14.52 0.19
C ALA A 198 -8.14 -13.94 0.21
N ASN A 199 -8.96 -14.34 -0.76
CA ASN A 199 -10.34 -13.89 -0.90
C ASN A 199 -11.25 -14.57 0.15
N LEU A 200 -11.57 -13.84 1.22
CA LEU A 200 -12.31 -14.36 2.38
C LEU A 200 -13.68 -14.95 2.03
N HIS A 201 -14.38 -14.37 1.03
CA HIS A 201 -15.68 -14.87 0.56
C HIS A 201 -15.54 -16.28 -0.04
N GLN A 202 -14.52 -16.47 -0.88
CA GLN A 202 -14.22 -17.75 -1.51
C GLN A 202 -13.65 -18.78 -0.53
N THR A 203 -12.68 -18.42 0.33
CA THR A 203 -12.03 -19.39 1.22
C THR A 203 -12.98 -19.92 2.29
N ASN A 204 -13.87 -19.06 2.82
CA ASN A 204 -14.94 -19.46 3.74
C ASN A 204 -16.19 -20.03 3.02
N ARG A 205 -16.16 -20.17 1.69
CA ARG A 205 -17.24 -20.75 0.87
C ARG A 205 -18.60 -20.10 1.08
N LEU A 206 -18.62 -18.78 1.27
CA LEU A 206 -19.84 -18.03 1.55
C LEU A 206 -20.83 -18.10 0.38
N ASN A 207 -22.13 -18.10 0.70
CA ASN A 207 -23.24 -18.21 -0.26
C ASN A 207 -23.23 -19.48 -1.15
N GLN A 208 -22.45 -20.50 -0.81
CA GLN A 208 -22.50 -21.82 -1.47
C GLN A 208 -23.58 -22.72 -0.86
N ARG A 209 -23.97 -23.76 -1.59
CA ARG A 209 -25.02 -24.70 -1.17
C ARG A 209 -24.61 -25.43 0.12
N GLY A 210 -25.42 -25.32 1.18
CA GLY A 210 -25.09 -25.87 2.50
C GLY A 210 -24.04 -25.08 3.29
N GLN A 211 -23.72 -23.86 2.88
CA GLN A 211 -22.83 -22.95 3.59
C GLN A 211 -23.57 -21.68 4.04
N TRP A 212 -22.87 -20.85 4.82
CA TRP A 212 -23.40 -19.61 5.40
C TRP A 212 -23.96 -18.66 4.33
N ARG A 213 -25.18 -18.14 4.57
CA ARG A 213 -25.82 -17.09 3.76
C ARG A 213 -25.45 -15.72 4.31
N THR A 214 -24.72 -14.93 3.54
CA THR A 214 -24.08 -13.71 4.05
C THR A 214 -24.06 -12.57 3.04
N LYS A 215 -24.31 -11.35 3.51
CA LYS A 215 -23.70 -10.14 2.95
C LYS A 215 -22.45 -9.80 3.74
N MET A 216 -21.41 -9.33 3.05
CA MET A 216 -20.10 -9.10 3.65
C MET A 216 -19.61 -7.68 3.37
N ILE A 217 -19.30 -6.95 4.44
CA ILE A 217 -18.71 -5.62 4.41
C ILE A 217 -17.28 -5.75 4.93
N ILE A 218 -16.29 -5.30 4.16
CA ILE A 218 -14.87 -5.44 4.47
C ILE A 218 -14.25 -4.05 4.59
N SER A 219 -13.59 -3.73 5.72
CA SER A 219 -12.77 -2.52 5.82
C SER A 219 -11.31 -2.81 5.50
N CYS A 220 -10.71 -1.95 4.68
CA CYS A 220 -9.31 -2.06 4.29
C CYS A 220 -8.66 -0.68 4.12
N ARG A 221 -7.36 -0.56 4.36
CA ARG A 221 -6.58 0.62 3.97
C ARG A 221 -6.38 0.68 2.46
N THR A 222 -6.56 1.87 1.90
CA THR A 222 -6.30 2.17 0.49
C THR A 222 -4.86 1.80 0.06
N GLN A 223 -3.88 2.00 0.94
CA GLN A 223 -2.46 1.71 0.67
C GLN A 223 -2.13 0.21 0.63
N PHE A 224 -3.03 -0.67 1.07
CA PHE A 224 -2.82 -2.13 1.04
C PHE A 224 -3.25 -2.77 -0.29
N LEU A 225 -3.86 -1.97 -1.19
CA LEU A 225 -4.35 -2.43 -2.48
C LEU A 225 -3.22 -2.47 -3.51
N GLY A 226 -3.02 -3.63 -4.11
CA GLY A 226 -2.20 -3.76 -5.33
C GLY A 226 -3.01 -3.46 -6.60
N PRO A 227 -2.38 -3.42 -7.78
CA PRO A 227 -3.07 -3.15 -9.05
C PRO A 227 -4.19 -4.17 -9.37
N VAL A 228 -4.11 -5.39 -8.84
CA VAL A 228 -5.12 -6.44 -8.99
C VAL A 228 -5.76 -6.78 -7.64
N TYR A 229 -6.20 -5.76 -6.88
CA TYR A 229 -6.80 -5.97 -5.57
C TYR A 229 -8.21 -6.60 -5.65
N LEU A 230 -8.95 -6.40 -6.75
CA LEU A 230 -10.32 -6.88 -6.91
C LEU A 230 -10.43 -8.41 -6.76
N ASP A 231 -9.45 -9.19 -7.23
CA ASP A 231 -9.45 -10.66 -7.05
C ASP A 231 -9.42 -11.10 -5.57
N ARG A 232 -8.97 -10.22 -4.66
CA ARG A 232 -8.95 -10.48 -3.21
C ARG A 232 -10.29 -10.23 -2.51
N PHE A 233 -11.25 -9.56 -3.15
CA PHE A 233 -12.50 -9.15 -2.50
C PHE A 233 -13.76 -9.50 -3.30
N ALA A 234 -13.71 -9.45 -4.64
CA ALA A 234 -14.86 -9.73 -5.48
C ALA A 234 -15.23 -11.23 -5.42
N PRO A 235 -16.52 -11.58 -5.32
CA PRO A 235 -17.00 -12.95 -5.52
C PRO A 235 -16.61 -13.48 -6.90
N GLN A 236 -16.17 -14.72 -6.98
CA GLN A 236 -16.00 -15.41 -8.27
C GLN A 236 -17.33 -16.02 -8.72
N LEU A 237 -17.67 -15.78 -9.98
CA LEU A 237 -18.86 -16.33 -10.64
C LEU A 237 -18.67 -17.85 -10.80
N THR A 238 -19.60 -18.63 -10.27
CA THR A 238 -19.65 -20.09 -10.44
C THR A 238 -20.28 -20.51 -11.76
N ASP A 239 -20.98 -19.59 -12.43
CA ASP A 239 -21.73 -19.85 -13.67
C ASP A 239 -21.29 -18.90 -14.79
N ARG A 240 -21.15 -19.43 -16.02
CA ARG A 240 -20.48 -18.71 -17.12
C ARG A 240 -21.38 -17.71 -17.87
N TYR A 241 -22.66 -17.60 -17.53
CA TYR A 241 -23.67 -17.06 -18.45
C TYR A 241 -24.54 -15.87 -17.98
N THR A 242 -24.47 -15.37 -16.73
CA THR A 242 -25.59 -14.53 -16.23
C THR A 242 -25.34 -13.28 -15.39
N LYS A 243 -24.15 -12.99 -14.84
CA LYS A 243 -23.85 -11.67 -14.21
C LYS A 243 -22.38 -11.29 -14.43
N ALA A 244 -22.07 -10.00 -14.52
CA ALA A 244 -20.69 -9.50 -14.54
C ALA A 244 -20.12 -9.45 -13.12
N ARG A 245 -18.78 -9.47 -12.97
CA ARG A 245 -18.11 -9.35 -11.65
C ARG A 245 -18.47 -8.05 -10.91
N SER A 246 -18.84 -7.01 -11.65
CA SER A 246 -19.34 -5.72 -11.15
C SER A 246 -20.67 -5.82 -10.38
N ASP A 247 -21.47 -6.85 -10.65
CA ASP A 247 -22.88 -6.86 -10.25
C ASP A 247 -23.08 -7.42 -8.82
N LEU A 248 -22.05 -8.07 -8.28
CA LEU A 248 -22.03 -8.66 -6.93
C LEU A 248 -21.12 -7.91 -5.94
N PHE A 249 -20.38 -6.91 -6.42
CA PHE A 249 -19.36 -6.18 -5.67
C PHE A 249 -19.66 -4.67 -5.65
N GLN A 250 -19.36 -4.01 -4.53
CA GLN A 250 -19.48 -2.57 -4.37
C GLN A 250 -18.27 -2.03 -3.62
N GLU A 251 -17.88 -0.80 -3.94
CA GLU A 251 -16.87 -0.06 -3.19
C GLU A 251 -17.42 1.29 -2.71
N ALA A 252 -16.78 1.80 -1.66
CA ALA A 252 -16.90 3.17 -1.19
C ALA A 252 -15.57 3.59 -0.53
N VAL A 253 -15.08 4.79 -0.81
CA VAL A 253 -13.84 5.32 -0.23
C VAL A 253 -14.19 6.46 0.72
N ILE A 254 -13.89 6.32 2.01
CA ILE A 254 -14.11 7.36 3.01
C ILE A 254 -13.29 8.60 2.65
N ALA A 255 -13.95 9.74 2.56
CA ALA A 255 -13.33 11.04 2.34
C ALA A 255 -12.84 11.66 3.66
N PRO A 256 -11.78 12.50 3.63
CA PRO A 256 -11.38 13.30 4.78
C PRO A 256 -12.52 14.23 5.23
N PHE A 257 -12.63 14.49 6.54
CA PHE A 257 -13.65 15.40 7.08
C PHE A 257 -13.59 16.78 6.40
N SER A 258 -14.77 17.32 6.12
CA SER A 258 -14.96 18.74 5.78
C SER A 258 -14.74 19.62 7.02
N THR A 259 -14.47 20.91 6.80
CA THR A 259 -14.36 21.91 7.88
C THR A 259 -15.56 21.87 8.84
N LYS A 260 -16.78 21.74 8.28
CA LYS A 260 -18.01 21.61 9.07
C LYS A 260 -18.06 20.34 9.93
N GLN A 261 -17.61 19.20 9.40
CA GLN A 261 -17.52 17.96 10.19
C GLN A 261 -16.46 18.04 11.30
N VAL A 262 -15.39 18.83 11.11
CA VAL A 262 -14.42 19.15 12.17
C VAL A 262 -15.08 20.02 13.25
N GLU A 263 -15.76 21.11 12.87
CA GLU A 263 -16.52 21.98 13.78
C GLU A 263 -17.56 21.19 14.61
N ASP A 264 -18.40 20.39 13.94
CA ASP A 264 -19.40 19.52 14.57
C ASP A 264 -18.76 18.50 15.55
N TYR A 265 -17.55 18.01 15.23
CA TYR A 265 -16.78 17.12 16.12
C TYR A 265 -16.29 17.87 17.35
N VAL A 266 -15.65 19.04 17.20
CA VAL A 266 -15.14 19.83 18.33
C VAL A 266 -16.28 20.24 19.26
N ALA A 267 -17.41 20.71 18.70
CA ALA A 267 -18.58 21.11 19.46
C ALA A 267 -19.19 19.98 20.31
N ARG A 268 -19.11 18.73 19.85
CA ARG A 268 -19.53 17.53 20.61
C ARG A 268 -18.46 17.00 21.55
N TYR A 269 -17.18 17.24 21.25
CA TYR A 269 -16.05 16.70 22.00
C TYR A 269 -15.73 17.52 23.26
N VAL A 270 -15.70 18.85 23.15
CA VAL A 270 -15.35 19.76 24.26
C VAL A 270 -16.22 19.58 25.52
N PRO A 271 -17.55 19.37 25.44
CA PRO A 271 -18.41 19.22 26.62
C PRO A 271 -18.27 17.90 27.40
N LEU A 272 -17.55 16.90 26.87
CA LEU A 272 -17.51 15.55 27.47
C LEU A 272 -16.74 15.47 28.79
N GLU A 273 -15.75 16.33 28.96
CA GLU A 273 -14.87 16.40 30.13
C GLU A 273 -14.49 17.86 30.39
N PRO A 274 -14.08 18.24 31.62
CA PRO A 274 -13.54 19.57 31.88
C PRO A 274 -12.23 19.79 31.09
N ARG A 275 -12.32 20.52 29.98
CA ARG A 275 -11.21 20.90 29.10
C ARG A 275 -10.73 22.34 29.37
N PRO A 276 -9.46 22.68 29.08
CA PRO A 276 -8.90 24.00 29.38
C PRO A 276 -9.37 25.13 28.46
N TRP A 277 -10.01 24.80 27.34
CA TRP A 277 -10.34 25.68 26.20
C TRP A 277 -11.78 25.43 25.75
N VAL A 278 -12.45 26.46 25.26
CA VAL A 278 -13.78 26.34 24.64
C VAL A 278 -13.69 26.00 23.15
N THR A 279 -14.81 25.61 22.53
CA THR A 279 -14.89 25.27 21.09
C THR A 279 -14.28 26.35 20.19
N GLU A 280 -14.52 27.63 20.51
CA GLU A 280 -14.00 28.79 19.77
C GLU A 280 -12.47 28.87 19.80
N ASP A 281 -11.84 28.64 20.97
CA ASP A 281 -10.38 28.63 21.12
C ASP A 281 -9.74 27.54 20.26
N TYR A 282 -10.30 26.32 20.27
CA TYR A 282 -9.82 25.22 19.45
C TYR A 282 -9.95 25.54 17.96
N MET A 283 -11.11 26.02 17.51
CA MET A 283 -11.31 26.34 16.10
C MET A 283 -10.38 27.45 15.63
N LEU A 284 -10.21 28.51 16.42
CA LEU A 284 -9.25 29.60 16.15
C LEU A 284 -7.83 29.06 15.96
N MET A 285 -7.36 28.18 16.86
CA MET A 285 -6.03 27.57 16.77
C MET A 285 -5.88 26.64 15.54
N LEU A 286 -6.91 25.83 15.24
CA LEU A 286 -6.91 24.93 14.07
C LEU A 286 -6.84 25.70 12.75
N THR A 287 -7.46 26.89 12.66
CA THR A 287 -7.38 27.75 11.47
C THR A 287 -6.14 28.65 11.42
N THR A 288 -5.58 29.02 12.56
CA THR A 288 -4.42 29.94 12.64
C THR A 288 -3.10 29.24 12.33
N ILE A 289 -2.96 27.96 12.67
CA ILE A 289 -1.70 27.22 12.55
C ILE A 289 -1.58 26.60 11.14
N PRO A 290 -0.53 26.92 10.37
CA PRO A 290 -0.34 26.41 9.01
C PRO A 290 -0.37 24.88 8.93
N ASN A 291 -1.10 24.35 7.95
CA ASN A 291 -1.29 22.91 7.67
C ASN A 291 -1.97 22.09 8.77
N LEU A 292 -2.31 22.67 9.94
CA LEU A 292 -2.94 21.93 11.03
C LEU A 292 -4.36 21.49 10.67
N MET A 293 -5.11 22.35 9.96
CA MET A 293 -6.45 22.03 9.48
C MET A 293 -6.46 20.79 8.59
N ASP A 294 -5.52 20.68 7.63
CA ASP A 294 -5.41 19.51 6.75
C ASP A 294 -5.08 18.21 7.51
N LEU A 295 -4.24 18.29 8.54
CA LEU A 295 -3.96 17.14 9.41
C LEU A 295 -5.21 16.67 10.17
N VAL A 296 -6.02 17.59 10.70
CA VAL A 296 -7.22 17.23 11.47
C VAL A 296 -8.44 16.85 10.63
N ARG A 297 -8.36 16.90 9.29
CA ARG A 297 -9.37 16.23 8.42
C ARG A 297 -9.38 14.71 8.61
N ASN A 298 -8.35 14.15 9.24
CA ASN A 298 -8.33 12.76 9.72
C ASN A 298 -8.93 12.68 11.15
N PRO A 299 -10.03 11.95 11.39
CA PRO A 299 -10.73 11.95 12.68
C PRO A 299 -9.88 11.49 13.87
N PHE A 300 -8.96 10.54 13.66
CA PHE A 300 -8.03 10.13 14.71
C PHE A 300 -7.04 11.25 15.03
N LEU A 301 -6.47 11.91 14.02
CA LEU A 301 -5.56 13.04 14.23
C LEU A 301 -6.27 14.23 14.89
N LEU A 302 -7.52 14.53 14.53
CA LEU A 302 -8.33 15.54 15.22
C LEU A 302 -8.41 15.27 16.73
N THR A 303 -8.72 14.04 17.12
CA THR A 303 -8.80 13.65 18.53
C THR A 303 -7.46 13.82 19.24
N LEU A 304 -6.36 13.36 18.64
CA LEU A 304 -5.01 13.55 19.20
C LEU A 304 -4.66 15.04 19.35
N THR A 305 -5.00 15.86 18.34
CA THR A 305 -4.75 17.30 18.36
C THR A 305 -5.55 17.97 19.47
N LEU A 306 -6.84 17.70 19.63
CA LEU A 306 -7.65 18.29 20.70
C LEU A 306 -7.16 17.92 22.11
N GLU A 307 -6.48 16.78 22.29
CA GLU A 307 -5.84 16.42 23.56
C GLU A 307 -4.47 17.11 23.76
N ALA A 308 -3.66 17.24 22.72
CA ALA A 308 -2.29 17.75 22.79
C ALA A 308 -2.17 19.29 22.69
N LEU A 309 -3.00 19.93 21.87
CA LEU A 309 -2.87 21.33 21.44
C LEU A 309 -2.84 22.36 22.61
N PRO A 310 -3.67 22.23 23.68
CA PRO A 310 -3.65 23.18 24.79
C PRO A 310 -2.33 23.25 25.56
N ARG A 311 -1.47 22.24 25.43
CA ARG A 311 -0.17 22.18 26.09
C ARG A 311 0.99 22.38 25.13
N ALA A 312 0.86 21.95 23.88
CA ALA A 312 1.84 22.24 22.83
C ALA A 312 2.11 23.75 22.65
N ILE A 313 1.09 24.59 22.88
CA ILE A 313 1.13 26.03 22.64
C ILE A 313 1.39 26.85 23.93
N LYS A 314 1.32 26.23 25.11
CA LYS A 314 1.19 26.91 26.42
C LYS A 314 2.27 27.96 26.73
N ASP A 315 3.47 27.82 26.14
CA ASP A 315 4.63 28.68 26.39
C ASP A 315 5.11 29.46 25.13
N GLN A 316 4.33 29.48 24.03
CA GLN A 316 4.77 30.05 22.73
C GLN A 316 4.04 31.36 22.37
N LYS A 317 4.82 32.40 21.99
CA LYS A 317 4.32 33.78 21.81
C LYS A 317 3.88 34.13 20.38
N GLU A 318 4.33 33.40 19.37
CA GLU A 318 3.98 33.64 17.96
C GLU A 318 3.37 32.36 17.39
N LEU A 319 2.12 32.45 16.91
CA LEU A 319 1.36 31.28 16.44
C LEU A 319 1.55 31.02 14.93
N SER A 320 1.82 32.07 14.15
CA SER A 320 1.95 32.00 12.68
C SER A 320 3.28 31.39 12.19
N THR A 321 4.30 31.34 13.05
CA THR A 321 5.60 30.71 12.78
C THR A 321 5.66 29.24 13.20
N ILE A 322 4.63 28.72 13.88
CA ILE A 322 4.56 27.33 14.33
C ILE A 322 4.15 26.42 13.17
N SER A 323 5.08 25.59 12.69
CA SER A 323 4.74 24.44 11.86
C SER A 323 4.61 23.20 12.73
N ILE A 324 3.37 22.80 13.04
CA ILE A 324 3.10 21.57 13.78
C ILE A 324 3.05 20.39 12.80
N SER A 325 4.07 19.53 12.88
CA SER A 325 4.10 18.25 12.17
C SER A 325 3.23 17.18 12.85
N ARG A 326 2.89 16.13 12.09
CA ARG A 326 2.22 14.94 12.63
C ARG A 326 3.09 14.27 13.69
N VAL A 327 4.41 14.20 13.48
CA VAL A 327 5.35 13.65 14.47
C VAL A 327 5.28 14.39 15.82
N GLN A 328 5.26 15.72 15.81
CA GLN A 328 5.20 16.53 17.05
C GLN A 328 3.87 16.36 17.78
N LEU A 329 2.74 16.21 17.07
CA LEU A 329 1.45 15.91 17.70
C LEU A 329 1.49 14.59 18.47
N TYR A 330 2.10 13.55 17.89
CA TYR A 330 2.24 12.25 18.58
C TYR A 330 3.24 12.31 19.73
N ASP A 331 4.38 13.01 19.55
CA ASP A 331 5.36 13.22 20.63
C ASP A 331 4.71 13.96 21.83
N CYS A 332 3.90 15.00 21.58
CA CYS A 332 3.16 15.71 22.62
C CYS A 332 2.08 14.82 23.27
N PHE A 333 1.22 14.20 22.47
CA PHE A 333 0.15 13.31 22.96
C PHE A 333 0.69 12.17 23.83
N VAL A 334 1.77 11.50 23.42
CA VAL A 334 2.31 10.34 24.15
C VAL A 334 2.89 10.76 25.50
N ASN A 335 3.61 11.89 25.56
CA ASN A 335 4.13 12.44 26.80
C ASN A 335 2.97 12.82 27.75
N GLU A 336 1.89 13.40 27.21
CA GLU A 336 0.70 13.77 27.97
C GLU A 336 -0.09 12.56 28.48
N TRP A 337 -0.35 11.58 27.62
CA TRP A 337 -1.01 10.33 27.98
C TRP A 337 -0.27 9.61 29.11
N LEU A 338 1.06 9.49 29.01
CA LEU A 338 1.90 8.90 30.06
C LEU A 338 1.86 9.75 31.34
N GLY A 339 1.94 11.08 31.25
CA GLY A 339 1.89 12.00 32.40
C GLY A 339 0.53 12.07 33.10
N VAL A 340 -0.58 11.87 32.39
CA VAL A 340 -1.93 11.72 32.97
C VAL A 340 -2.07 10.38 33.67
N ASN A 341 -1.70 9.28 33.01
CA ASN A 341 -1.87 7.94 33.60
C ASN A 341 -0.87 7.64 34.72
N MET A 342 0.33 8.24 34.72
CA MET A 342 1.25 8.24 35.86
C MET A 342 0.60 8.88 37.11
N ARG A 343 -0.09 10.02 36.96
CA ARG A 343 -0.81 10.65 38.08
C ARG A 343 -1.95 9.77 38.58
N ARG A 344 -2.77 9.21 37.69
CA ARG A 344 -3.82 8.22 38.04
C ARG A 344 -3.26 6.99 38.77
N LEU A 345 -2.07 6.50 38.39
CA LEU A 345 -1.40 5.39 39.09
C LEU A 345 -0.97 5.78 40.51
N ARG A 346 -0.54 7.02 40.74
CA ARG A 346 -0.19 7.53 42.07
C ARG A 346 -1.41 7.65 43.00
N ASP A 347 -2.56 8.02 42.44
CA ASP A 347 -3.82 8.20 43.20
C ASP A 347 -4.52 6.85 43.50
N ASN A 348 -4.07 5.75 42.88
CA ASN A 348 -4.61 4.40 43.11
C ASN A 348 -4.13 3.78 44.43
N LYS A 349 -4.94 2.85 44.97
CA LYS A 349 -4.57 2.05 46.15
C LYS A 349 -3.51 0.98 45.81
N LEU A 350 -2.25 1.39 45.83
CA LEU A 350 -1.07 0.52 45.74
C LEU A 350 -0.67 -0.03 47.11
N THR A 351 0.01 -1.18 47.13
CA THR A 351 0.76 -1.67 48.31
C THR A 351 2.05 -0.86 48.52
N ASP A 352 2.66 -0.92 49.71
CA ASP A 352 3.84 -0.08 50.02
C ASP A 352 5.03 -0.39 49.11
N ASN A 353 5.35 -1.67 48.89
CA ASN A 353 6.35 -2.13 47.91
C ASN A 353 6.03 -1.69 46.46
N GLU A 354 4.75 -1.65 46.08
CA GLU A 354 4.34 -1.12 44.78
C GLU A 354 4.51 0.39 44.65
N ARG A 355 4.38 1.13 45.77
CA ARG A 355 4.63 2.58 45.81
C ARG A 355 6.12 2.88 45.71
N GLU A 356 6.98 2.18 46.45
CA GLU A 356 8.44 2.33 46.36
C GLU A 356 8.94 2.09 44.92
N ILE A 357 8.44 1.03 44.25
CA ILE A 357 8.74 0.76 42.84
C ILE A 357 8.30 1.91 41.94
N LEU A 358 7.08 2.44 42.13
CA LEU A 358 6.55 3.55 41.32
C LEU A 358 7.36 4.84 41.54
N GLU A 359 7.72 5.17 42.78
CA GLU A 359 8.51 6.35 43.12
C GLU A 359 9.92 6.28 42.50
N HIS A 360 10.59 5.12 42.60
CA HIS A 360 11.87 4.87 41.93
C HIS A 360 11.79 5.00 40.39
N MET A 361 10.68 4.61 39.78
CA MET A 361 10.44 4.79 38.35
C MET A 361 10.15 6.25 37.97
N ILE A 362 9.54 7.03 38.88
CA ILE A 362 9.33 8.48 38.70
C ILE A 362 10.66 9.22 38.75
N GLU A 363 11.53 8.91 39.72
CA GLU A 363 12.89 9.48 39.82
C GLU A 363 13.74 9.22 38.56
N LYS A 364 13.62 8.02 37.97
CA LYS A 364 14.26 7.65 36.70
C LYS A 364 13.62 8.26 35.45
N GLY A 365 12.56 9.05 35.60
CA GLY A 365 11.80 9.63 34.49
C GLY A 365 10.77 8.66 33.91
N PHE A 366 9.64 8.49 34.60
CA PHE A 366 8.58 7.55 34.22
C PHE A 366 8.10 7.69 32.77
N ILE A 367 7.98 8.91 32.25
CA ILE A 367 7.56 9.17 30.86
C ILE A 367 8.58 8.59 29.87
N PHE A 368 9.89 8.75 30.12
CA PHE A 368 10.94 8.15 29.30
C PHE A 368 10.85 6.63 29.34
N LEU A 369 10.69 6.02 30.53
CA LEU A 369 10.50 4.57 30.67
C LEU A 369 9.26 4.05 29.92
N GLY A 370 8.14 4.78 29.93
CA GLY A 370 6.92 4.44 29.20
C GLY A 370 7.06 4.51 27.68
N VAL A 371 7.79 5.53 27.18
CA VAL A 371 8.16 5.64 25.76
C VAL A 371 9.09 4.49 25.35
N GLU A 372 10.11 4.19 26.15
CA GLU A 372 11.07 3.10 25.90
C GLU A 372 10.40 1.71 25.91
N TYR A 373 9.49 1.47 26.85
CA TYR A 373 8.64 0.27 26.86
C TYR A 373 7.81 0.15 25.58
N SER A 374 7.15 1.25 25.17
CA SER A 374 6.31 1.28 23.97
C SER A 374 7.11 1.09 22.68
N LYS A 375 8.30 1.71 22.58
CA LYS A 375 9.31 1.48 21.53
C LYS A 375 9.67 -0.01 21.43
N LYS A 376 10.11 -0.62 22.53
CA LYS A 376 10.53 -2.03 22.57
C LYS A 376 9.38 -2.99 22.27
N LEU A 377 8.15 -2.68 22.72
CA LEU A 377 6.94 -3.45 22.38
C LEU A 377 6.62 -3.35 20.88
N ALA A 378 6.70 -2.16 20.29
CA ALA A 378 6.47 -1.96 18.86
C ALA A 378 7.46 -2.76 18.00
N ALA A 379 8.76 -2.67 18.30
CA ALA A 379 9.78 -3.48 17.63
C ALA A 379 9.52 -4.99 17.77
N ALA A 380 9.17 -5.47 18.98
CA ALA A 380 8.84 -6.87 19.19
C ALA A 380 7.60 -7.33 18.40
N ILE A 381 6.60 -6.45 18.21
CA ILE A 381 5.42 -6.75 17.39
C ILE A 381 5.79 -6.89 15.90
N PHE A 382 6.58 -5.95 15.35
CA PHE A 382 7.03 -6.04 13.96
C PHE A 382 7.93 -7.25 13.71
N VAL A 383 8.93 -7.49 14.57
CA VAL A 383 9.88 -8.61 14.41
C VAL A 383 9.24 -9.97 14.71
N ARG A 384 8.50 -10.10 15.82
CA ARG A 384 8.10 -11.42 16.40
C ARG A 384 6.61 -11.74 16.32
N ASN A 385 5.78 -10.78 15.91
CA ASN A 385 4.36 -10.98 15.61
C ASN A 385 4.07 -10.74 14.11
N GLY A 386 5.12 -10.70 13.28
CA GLY A 386 5.07 -10.39 11.85
C GLY A 386 4.57 -8.98 11.51
N GLY A 387 4.39 -8.11 12.50
CA GLY A 387 3.69 -6.83 12.32
C GLY A 387 2.17 -6.91 12.52
N LYS A 388 1.57 -8.01 13.00
CA LYS A 388 0.14 -8.03 13.37
C LYS A 388 -0.11 -7.20 14.64
N PRO A 389 -1.05 -6.24 14.66
CA PRO A 389 -1.19 -5.27 15.76
C PRO A 389 -1.83 -5.83 17.04
N VAL A 390 -2.48 -7.00 16.96
CA VAL A 390 -3.10 -7.68 18.11
C VAL A 390 -2.13 -8.73 18.65
N VAL A 391 -1.89 -8.69 19.96
CA VAL A 391 -1.06 -9.66 20.68
C VAL A 391 -1.90 -10.36 21.74
N GLN A 392 -2.06 -11.67 21.61
CA GLN A 392 -2.70 -12.49 22.65
C GLN A 392 -1.70 -12.83 23.76
N TYR A 393 -2.07 -12.60 25.02
CA TYR A 393 -1.29 -13.00 26.18
C TYR A 393 -2.14 -13.72 27.23
N LEU A 394 -1.81 -15.00 27.44
CA LEU A 394 -2.29 -15.85 28.53
C LEU A 394 -1.08 -16.19 29.41
N HIS A 395 -1.21 -15.98 30.73
CA HIS A 395 -0.03 -16.00 31.61
C HIS A 395 0.67 -17.36 31.66
N TYR A 396 -0.10 -18.45 31.70
CA TYR A 396 0.43 -19.81 31.77
C TYR A 396 1.10 -20.20 30.45
N ASP A 397 0.41 -20.05 29.33
CA ASP A 397 0.88 -20.49 28.01
C ASP A 397 2.08 -19.68 27.51
N HIS A 398 2.12 -18.38 27.81
CA HIS A 398 3.12 -17.46 27.27
C HIS A 398 4.25 -17.09 28.24
N LYS A 399 4.34 -17.74 29.42
CA LYS A 399 5.30 -17.42 30.50
C LYS A 399 6.76 -17.31 30.04
N ASN A 400 7.18 -18.17 29.13
CA ASN A 400 8.56 -18.25 28.62
C ASN A 400 8.76 -17.57 27.25
N THR A 401 7.77 -16.80 26.79
CA THR A 401 7.82 -16.12 25.47
C THR A 401 8.24 -14.65 25.61
N TRP A 402 8.57 -14.02 24.47
CA TRP A 402 8.80 -12.57 24.43
C TRP A 402 7.62 -11.75 24.99
N ARG A 403 6.38 -12.26 24.85
CA ARG A 403 5.15 -11.60 25.32
C ARG A 403 5.15 -11.41 26.84
N ALA A 404 5.72 -12.35 27.61
CA ALA A 404 5.83 -12.22 29.06
C ALA A 404 6.73 -11.06 29.52
N LYS A 405 7.70 -10.62 28.70
CA LYS A 405 8.52 -9.42 29.00
C LYS A 405 7.68 -8.13 29.03
N PHE A 406 6.59 -8.07 28.26
CA PHE A 406 5.74 -6.88 28.12
C PHE A 406 4.39 -6.99 28.84
N PHE A 407 3.82 -8.19 28.91
CA PHE A 407 2.47 -8.42 29.47
C PHE A 407 2.49 -9.19 30.79
N GLY A 408 3.68 -9.50 31.33
CA GLY A 408 3.87 -10.23 32.58
C GLY A 408 3.26 -9.57 33.84
N PRO A 409 3.27 -10.28 34.98
CA PRO A 409 2.67 -9.81 36.24
C PRO A 409 3.60 -8.90 37.07
N LYS A 410 4.87 -8.69 36.69
CA LYS A 410 5.81 -7.83 37.42
C LYS A 410 5.28 -6.41 37.55
N SER A 411 5.39 -5.80 38.73
CA SER A 411 4.80 -4.47 39.02
C SER A 411 5.30 -3.37 38.08
N GLU A 412 6.60 -3.28 37.81
CA GLU A 412 7.18 -2.32 36.84
C GLU A 412 6.53 -2.46 35.46
N VAL A 413 6.47 -3.69 34.93
CA VAL A 413 5.87 -4.03 33.63
C VAL A 413 4.38 -3.73 33.63
N ARG A 414 3.69 -3.98 34.76
CA ARG A 414 2.28 -3.65 34.96
C ARG A 414 2.04 -2.14 34.86
N PHE A 415 2.82 -1.32 35.57
CA PHE A 415 2.70 0.15 35.54
C PHE A 415 2.99 0.73 34.16
N LEU A 416 4.01 0.22 33.45
CA LEU A 416 4.31 0.67 32.09
C LEU A 416 3.20 0.27 31.12
N ARG A 417 2.68 -0.95 31.22
CA ARG A 417 1.56 -1.45 30.40
C ARG A 417 0.26 -0.66 30.63
N GLU A 418 -0.05 -0.33 31.88
CA GLU A 418 -1.27 0.38 32.28
C GLU A 418 -1.21 1.89 32.02
N SER A 419 -0.01 2.47 31.96
CA SER A 419 0.18 3.87 31.54
C SER A 419 0.35 4.04 30.03
N SER A 420 0.79 3.01 29.30
CA SER A 420 0.94 3.04 27.83
C SER A 420 -0.40 3.18 27.09
N PRO A 421 -0.41 3.70 25.85
CA PRO A 421 -1.62 3.82 25.01
C PRO A 421 -2.03 2.46 24.41
N LEU A 422 -2.38 1.51 25.28
CA LEU A 422 -2.84 0.16 24.96
C LEU A 422 -4.32 -0.02 25.36
N THR A 423 -5.03 -0.83 24.59
CA THR A 423 -6.37 -1.35 24.91
C THR A 423 -6.28 -2.85 25.14
N ARG A 424 -7.13 -3.37 26.04
CA ARG A 424 -7.21 -4.78 26.39
C ARG A 424 -8.65 -5.27 26.26
N THR A 425 -8.83 -6.38 25.56
CA THR A 425 -10.12 -7.11 25.45
C THR A 425 -9.85 -8.56 25.79
N GLY A 426 -10.24 -9.01 26.99
CA GLY A 426 -9.91 -10.34 27.50
C GLY A 426 -8.39 -10.57 27.61
N SER A 427 -7.87 -11.52 26.83
CA SER A 427 -6.44 -11.82 26.68
C SER A 427 -5.75 -11.06 25.54
N LEU A 428 -6.48 -10.27 24.76
CA LEU A 428 -5.95 -9.56 23.60
C LEU A 428 -5.51 -8.15 23.97
N TYR A 429 -4.30 -7.79 23.56
CA TYR A 429 -3.71 -6.47 23.74
C TYR A 429 -3.43 -5.85 22.36
N ARG A 430 -3.72 -4.56 22.21
CA ARG A 430 -3.38 -3.78 21.01
C ARG A 430 -3.17 -2.31 21.37
N PHE A 431 -2.41 -1.55 20.59
CA PHE A 431 -2.37 -0.09 20.72
C PHE A 431 -3.75 0.53 20.46
N ILE A 432 -4.04 1.70 21.05
CA ILE A 432 -5.33 2.41 20.88
C ILE A 432 -5.71 2.58 19.40
N HIS A 433 -4.71 2.77 18.54
CA HIS A 433 -4.82 2.82 17.09
C HIS A 433 -3.52 2.32 16.47
N ARG A 434 -3.58 1.72 15.28
CA ARG A 434 -2.41 1.13 14.60
C ARG A 434 -1.36 2.18 14.21
N SER A 435 -1.73 3.44 13.97
CA SER A 435 -0.72 4.49 13.76
C SER A 435 0.15 4.79 14.99
N MET A 436 -0.29 4.44 16.21
CA MET A 436 0.58 4.52 17.40
C MET A 436 1.68 3.46 17.37
N LEU A 437 1.33 2.23 16.97
CA LEU A 437 2.31 1.16 16.76
C LEU A 437 3.34 1.55 15.68
N GLU A 438 2.88 2.12 14.56
CA GLU A 438 3.73 2.64 13.48
C GLU A 438 4.62 3.81 13.95
N TYR A 439 4.08 4.74 14.75
CA TYR A 439 4.83 5.83 15.36
C TYR A 439 5.90 5.33 16.34
N PHE A 440 5.59 4.42 17.26
CA PHE A 440 6.59 3.88 18.20
C PHE A 440 7.69 3.09 17.50
N PHE A 441 7.36 2.37 16.42
CA PHE A 441 8.35 1.72 15.56
C PHE A 441 9.21 2.72 14.79
N SER A 442 8.62 3.84 14.32
CA SER A 442 9.42 4.93 13.75
C SER A 442 10.43 5.51 14.75
N ARG A 443 10.07 5.55 16.05
CA ARG A 443 10.98 5.99 17.12
C ARG A 443 12.07 4.99 17.45
N THR A 444 11.88 3.68 17.27
CA THR A 444 12.98 2.70 17.40
C THR A 444 14.03 2.85 16.30
N VAL A 445 13.64 3.26 15.09
CA VAL A 445 14.57 3.50 13.97
C VAL A 445 15.25 4.88 14.09
N PHE A 446 14.52 5.90 14.55
CA PHE A 446 15.05 7.25 14.73
C PHE A 446 16.04 7.40 15.90
N ASP A 447 15.77 6.70 17.00
CA ASP A 447 16.47 6.80 18.26
C ASP A 447 16.66 5.39 18.85
N PRO A 448 17.57 4.57 18.27
CA PRO A 448 17.87 3.26 18.80
C PRO A 448 18.46 3.39 20.22
N CYS A 449 17.91 2.61 21.15
CA CYS A 449 18.24 2.69 22.57
C CYS A 449 19.75 2.52 22.79
N ALA A 450 20.41 3.45 23.48
CA ALA A 450 21.86 3.42 23.71
C ALA A 450 22.37 2.26 24.62
N HIS A 451 21.49 1.36 25.06
CA HIS A 451 21.78 0.29 26.01
C HIS A 451 21.08 -1.03 25.65
N GLY A 452 21.87 -2.01 25.17
CA GLY A 452 21.52 -3.44 25.21
C GLY A 452 21.71 -4.22 23.91
N ASP A 453 22.94 -4.72 23.68
CA ASP A 453 23.41 -6.00 23.09
C ASP A 453 22.74 -6.68 21.87
N ASP A 454 21.56 -6.29 21.41
CA ASP A 454 20.92 -6.86 20.21
C ASP A 454 21.27 -5.99 18.97
N ASP A 455 22.40 -6.27 18.31
CA ASP A 455 22.86 -5.67 17.02
C ASP A 455 21.92 -5.96 15.81
N GLU A 456 20.72 -6.50 16.06
CA GLU A 456 19.75 -6.91 15.05
C GLU A 456 18.92 -5.71 14.58
N PHE A 457 19.54 -4.90 13.69
CA PHE A 457 18.93 -3.69 13.12
C PHE A 457 17.56 -3.99 12.48
N ALA A 458 16.58 -3.14 12.76
CA ALA A 458 15.16 -3.43 12.59
C ALA A 458 14.74 -3.86 11.15
N PRO A 459 13.71 -4.72 11.02
CA PRO A 459 13.24 -5.25 9.74
C PRO A 459 12.72 -4.17 8.80
N GLN A 460 12.52 -4.54 7.52
CA GLN A 460 12.08 -3.61 6.48
C GLN A 460 10.85 -2.80 6.92
N PRO A 461 10.88 -1.45 6.81
CA PRO A 461 9.77 -0.61 7.23
C PRO A 461 8.56 -0.79 6.31
N ASP A 462 7.47 -1.35 6.86
CA ASP A 462 6.14 -1.34 6.24
C ASP A 462 5.78 0.06 5.72
N PHE A 463 5.09 0.13 4.59
CA PHE A 463 4.82 1.35 3.81
C PHE A 463 4.43 2.60 4.65
N GLN A 464 3.66 2.43 5.73
CA GLN A 464 3.17 3.53 6.57
C GLN A 464 4.14 3.98 7.68
N THR A 465 5.08 3.12 8.11
CA THR A 465 6.16 3.55 9.02
C THR A 465 7.09 4.57 8.34
N SER A 466 7.11 4.56 7.00
CA SER A 466 7.85 5.50 6.16
C SER A 466 7.38 6.96 6.26
N ASP A 467 6.10 7.25 6.58
CA ASP A 467 5.60 8.63 6.66
C ASP A 467 6.18 9.37 7.88
N PHE A 468 6.14 8.74 9.05
CA PHE A 468 6.74 9.28 10.27
C PHE A 468 8.26 9.41 10.14
N LEU A 469 8.92 8.46 9.47
CA LEU A 469 10.36 8.51 9.21
C LEU A 469 10.72 9.63 8.22
N ARG A 470 9.94 9.85 7.16
CA ARG A 470 10.07 11.00 6.25
C ARG A 470 10.02 12.33 7.01
N GLU A 471 9.03 12.52 7.87
CA GLU A 471 8.91 13.75 8.65
C GLU A 471 10.13 13.95 9.57
N ARG A 472 10.58 12.87 10.23
CA ARG A 472 11.79 12.91 11.08
C ARG A 472 13.08 13.18 10.31
N VAL A 473 13.22 12.71 9.06
CA VAL A 473 14.35 13.08 8.18
C VAL A 473 14.35 14.58 7.90
N LYS A 474 13.20 15.16 7.52
CA LYS A 474 13.06 16.60 7.25
C LYS A 474 13.32 17.47 8.49
N GLN A 475 13.09 16.95 9.69
CA GLN A 475 13.31 17.65 10.97
C GLN A 475 14.73 17.53 11.53
N SER A 476 15.45 16.45 11.21
CA SER A 476 16.72 16.12 11.85
C SER A 476 17.82 15.86 10.82
N SER A 477 18.64 16.88 10.57
CA SER A 477 19.85 16.76 9.74
C SER A 477 20.87 15.77 10.33
N LYS A 478 20.84 15.52 11.64
CA LYS A 478 21.61 14.45 12.29
C LYS A 478 21.12 13.07 11.84
N PHE A 479 19.80 12.86 11.80
CA PHE A 479 19.22 11.59 11.37
C PHE A 479 19.45 11.33 9.88
N GLU A 480 19.31 12.35 9.03
CA GLU A 480 19.66 12.21 7.60
C GLU A 480 21.13 11.80 7.41
N LYS A 481 22.07 12.42 8.15
CA LYS A 481 23.49 12.04 8.13
C LYS A 481 23.74 10.61 8.61
N GLN A 482 23.01 10.15 9.63
CA GLN A 482 23.10 8.76 10.10
C GLN A 482 22.62 7.77 9.03
N LEU A 483 21.48 8.04 8.36
CA LEU A 483 20.99 7.20 7.26
C LEU A 483 21.99 7.14 6.09
N ARG A 484 22.58 8.28 5.70
CA ARG A 484 23.63 8.32 4.66
C ARG A 484 24.88 7.53 5.07
N ALA A 485 25.33 7.65 6.31
CA ALA A 485 26.47 6.88 6.82
C ALA A 485 26.23 5.35 6.80
N VAL A 486 24.99 4.89 7.05
CA VAL A 486 24.65 3.46 6.93
C VAL A 486 24.70 2.99 5.46
N ILE A 487 24.31 3.83 4.50
CA ILE A 487 24.41 3.54 3.07
C ILE A 487 25.88 3.42 2.64
N ASP A 488 26.74 4.37 3.05
CA ASP A 488 28.17 4.30 2.77
C ASP A 488 28.85 3.09 3.42
N LEU A 489 28.44 2.71 4.64
CA LEU A 489 28.94 1.52 5.33
C LEU A 489 28.60 0.21 4.58
N SER A 490 27.56 0.18 3.73
CA SER A 490 27.23 -0.99 2.89
C SER A 490 28.25 -1.27 1.79
N LYS A 491 29.06 -0.27 1.41
CA LYS A 491 30.15 -0.42 0.43
C LYS A 491 31.22 -1.39 0.98
N THR A 492 31.46 -1.36 2.29
CA THR A 492 32.48 -2.17 2.98
C THR A 492 31.87 -3.39 3.67
N ASP A 493 30.94 -3.25 4.61
CA ASP A 493 30.31 -4.38 5.31
C ASP A 493 29.12 -4.95 4.50
N ALA A 494 29.02 -6.27 4.42
CA ALA A 494 27.90 -6.95 3.77
C ALA A 494 26.69 -7.11 4.70
N ARG A 495 26.90 -7.12 6.03
CA ARG A 495 25.85 -7.31 7.04
C ARG A 495 24.91 -6.10 7.13
N THR A 496 25.39 -4.92 6.74
CA THR A 496 24.62 -3.67 6.76
C THR A 496 23.72 -3.49 5.54
N ALA A 497 23.74 -4.40 4.57
CA ALA A 497 23.00 -4.26 3.30
C ALA A 497 21.47 -4.08 3.49
N ILE A 498 20.87 -4.76 4.48
CA ILE A 498 19.44 -4.60 4.80
C ILE A 498 19.19 -3.21 5.44
N ALA A 499 20.05 -2.79 6.36
CA ALA A 499 19.97 -1.48 7.00
C ALA A 499 20.15 -0.34 5.98
N ALA A 500 21.05 -0.51 5.00
CA ALA A 500 21.26 0.42 3.90
C ALA A 500 20.08 0.45 2.91
N ALA A 501 19.51 -0.69 2.55
CA ALA A 501 18.29 -0.77 1.74
C ALA A 501 17.12 -0.01 2.40
N ASN A 502 16.95 -0.20 3.71
CA ASN A 502 15.95 0.51 4.52
C ASN A 502 16.25 2.02 4.58
N ALA A 503 17.49 2.40 4.89
CA ALA A 503 17.92 3.80 4.96
C ALA A 503 17.71 4.55 3.63
N MET A 504 18.05 3.91 2.52
CA MET A 504 17.90 4.51 1.19
C MET A 504 16.44 4.63 0.77
N THR A 505 15.61 3.63 1.07
CA THR A 505 14.14 3.69 0.92
C THR A 505 13.54 4.84 1.71
N ILE A 506 13.97 5.04 2.96
CA ILE A 506 13.51 6.15 3.82
C ILE A 506 13.91 7.51 3.23
N LEU A 507 15.15 7.68 2.79
CA LEU A 507 15.64 8.92 2.19
C LEU A 507 14.92 9.26 0.88
N VAL A 508 14.75 8.29 -0.03
CA VAL A 508 14.01 8.49 -1.29
C VAL A 508 12.57 8.94 -1.01
N ARG A 509 11.85 8.23 -0.15
CA ARG A 509 10.47 8.62 0.23
C ARG A 509 10.41 9.91 1.04
N ALA A 510 11.52 10.34 1.66
CA ALA A 510 11.60 11.66 2.27
C ALA A 510 11.72 12.81 1.24
N GLY A 511 12.03 12.49 -0.02
CA GLY A 511 12.33 13.46 -1.08
C GLY A 511 13.81 13.85 -1.14
N SER A 512 14.70 13.10 -0.51
CA SER A 512 16.15 13.31 -0.63
C SER A 512 16.60 13.00 -2.06
N LEU A 513 17.27 13.96 -2.69
CA LEU A 513 17.83 13.80 -4.03
C LEU A 513 19.16 13.02 -3.97
N PHE A 514 19.40 12.18 -4.98
CA PHE A 514 20.64 11.44 -5.19
C PHE A 514 21.30 11.78 -6.54
N ASN A 515 20.95 12.91 -7.13
CA ASN A 515 21.52 13.36 -8.39
C ASN A 515 23.04 13.59 -8.24
N GLY A 516 23.84 13.03 -9.14
CA GLY A 516 25.30 13.05 -9.10
C GLY A 516 25.95 12.31 -7.92
N ALA A 517 25.18 11.54 -7.13
CA ALA A 517 25.70 10.88 -5.93
C ALA A 517 26.68 9.73 -6.26
N ASP A 518 27.75 9.62 -5.48
CA ASP A 518 28.68 8.49 -5.52
C ASP A 518 28.13 7.29 -4.72
N LEU A 519 27.50 6.38 -5.43
CA LEU A 519 26.85 5.17 -4.93
C LEU A 519 27.56 3.91 -5.44
N GLN A 520 28.84 4.02 -5.80
CA GLN A 520 29.62 2.89 -6.29
C GLN A 520 29.73 1.80 -5.21
N GLY A 521 29.50 0.55 -5.62
CA GLY A 521 29.61 -0.63 -4.76
C GLY A 521 28.61 -0.73 -3.60
N ILE A 522 27.57 0.12 -3.52
CA ILE A 522 26.57 0.02 -2.45
C ILE A 522 25.82 -1.31 -2.51
N ARG A 523 25.32 -1.77 -1.35
CA ARG A 523 24.57 -3.03 -1.24
C ARG A 523 23.20 -2.74 -0.67
N ILE A 524 22.18 -2.69 -1.53
CA ILE A 524 20.81 -2.30 -1.16
C ILE A 524 19.74 -3.24 -1.74
N PRO A 525 19.88 -4.58 -1.58
CA PRO A 525 18.94 -5.54 -2.15
C PRO A 525 17.52 -5.32 -1.60
N GLY A 526 16.53 -5.34 -2.50
CA GLY A 526 15.11 -5.17 -2.17
C GLY A 526 14.68 -3.77 -1.74
N ALA A 527 15.52 -2.74 -1.92
CA ALA A 527 15.14 -1.36 -1.61
C ALA A 527 14.00 -0.85 -2.52
N ASP A 528 13.09 -0.05 -1.98
CA ASP A 528 12.05 0.63 -2.76
C ASP A 528 12.47 2.08 -3.03
N LEU A 529 13.00 2.30 -4.23
CA LEU A 529 13.50 3.58 -4.71
C LEU A 529 12.52 4.27 -5.66
N SER A 530 11.25 3.82 -5.68
CA SER A 530 10.21 4.32 -6.57
C SER A 530 9.95 5.82 -6.38
N GLY A 531 9.84 6.54 -7.50
CA GLY A 531 9.73 8.00 -7.53
C GLY A 531 11.00 8.78 -7.13
N GLY A 532 12.11 8.11 -6.83
CA GLY A 532 13.38 8.76 -6.49
C GLY A 532 14.09 9.40 -7.68
N GLN A 533 14.96 10.39 -7.40
CA GLN A 533 15.78 11.06 -8.43
C GLN A 533 17.25 10.69 -8.27
N PHE A 534 17.83 10.12 -9.33
CA PHE A 534 19.18 9.55 -9.41
C PHE A 534 19.92 10.02 -10.68
N ASP A 535 19.58 11.20 -11.20
CA ASP A 535 20.15 11.71 -12.44
C ASP A 535 21.68 11.88 -12.29
N SER A 536 22.45 11.36 -13.24
CA SER A 536 23.92 11.30 -13.24
C SER A 536 24.54 10.57 -12.04
N ALA A 537 23.77 9.79 -11.26
CA ALA A 537 24.28 9.03 -10.12
C ALA A 537 25.22 7.89 -10.56
N GLN A 538 26.23 7.61 -9.75
CA GLN A 538 27.28 6.63 -10.02
C GLN A 538 26.97 5.35 -9.22
N LEU A 539 26.39 4.33 -9.85
CA LEU A 539 25.94 3.07 -9.21
C LEU A 539 26.80 1.86 -9.60
N GLN A 540 28.01 2.08 -10.12
CA GLN A 540 28.87 1.02 -10.65
C GLN A 540 29.15 -0.07 -9.61
N GLY A 541 29.00 -1.33 -10.00
CA GLY A 541 29.22 -2.49 -9.12
C GLY A 541 28.23 -2.66 -7.96
N ALA A 542 27.15 -1.86 -7.90
CA ALA A 542 26.16 -1.95 -6.81
C ALA A 542 25.34 -3.26 -6.85
N ASP A 543 24.96 -3.76 -5.67
CA ASP A 543 24.01 -4.85 -5.50
C ASP A 543 22.58 -4.30 -5.39
N LEU A 544 21.86 -4.34 -6.51
CA LEU A 544 20.51 -3.79 -6.69
C LEU A 544 19.45 -4.89 -6.84
N ARG A 545 19.74 -6.13 -6.44
CA ARG A 545 18.80 -7.26 -6.64
C ARG A 545 17.45 -7.00 -5.98
N GLY A 546 16.37 -7.17 -6.73
CA GLY A 546 14.99 -6.94 -6.27
C GLY A 546 14.61 -5.47 -6.05
N VAL A 547 15.46 -4.49 -6.39
CA VAL A 547 15.18 -3.06 -6.19
C VAL A 547 14.03 -2.58 -7.08
N ASN A 548 13.20 -1.68 -6.54
CA ASN A 548 12.10 -1.06 -7.27
C ASN A 548 12.45 0.39 -7.67
N PHE A 549 12.58 0.64 -8.97
CA PHE A 549 12.77 1.94 -9.62
C PHE A 549 11.50 2.46 -10.33
N THR A 550 10.31 1.94 -9.99
CA THR A 550 9.04 2.38 -10.58
C THR A 550 8.88 3.90 -10.48
N ARG A 551 8.73 4.60 -11.62
CA ARG A 551 8.63 6.07 -11.73
C ARG A 551 9.86 6.87 -11.27
N SER A 552 11.03 6.24 -11.10
CA SER A 552 12.27 6.91 -10.69
C SER A 552 12.96 7.59 -11.88
N TRP A 553 13.69 8.69 -11.62
CA TRP A 553 14.49 9.38 -12.65
C TRP A 553 15.92 8.86 -12.63
N LEU A 554 16.39 8.36 -13.78
CA LEU A 554 17.66 7.65 -13.95
C LEU A 554 18.46 8.20 -15.16
N ARG A 555 18.35 9.50 -15.47
CA ARG A 555 19.00 10.08 -16.66
C ARG A 555 20.51 10.10 -16.45
N GLN A 556 21.28 9.55 -17.40
CA GLN A 556 22.75 9.45 -17.30
C GLN A 556 23.27 8.68 -16.07
N THR A 557 22.43 7.88 -15.40
CA THR A 557 22.87 7.04 -14.26
C THR A 557 23.82 5.94 -14.73
N ASN A 558 24.97 5.79 -14.10
CA ASN A 558 25.95 4.78 -14.49
C ASN A 558 25.72 3.45 -13.74
N LEU A 559 25.21 2.45 -14.47
CA LEU A 559 24.85 1.13 -13.94
C LEU A 559 25.83 0.01 -14.34
N THR A 560 27.06 0.32 -14.75
CA THR A 560 28.02 -0.72 -15.19
C THR A 560 28.34 -1.72 -14.06
N HIS A 561 28.41 -3.01 -14.42
CA HIS A 561 28.68 -4.12 -13.50
C HIS A 561 27.71 -4.25 -12.30
N THR A 562 26.52 -3.64 -12.36
CA THR A 562 25.48 -3.78 -11.31
C THR A 562 24.82 -5.17 -11.30
N ARG A 563 24.36 -5.62 -10.13
CA ARG A 563 23.51 -6.82 -10.01
C ARG A 563 22.04 -6.44 -10.09
N MET A 564 21.41 -6.72 -11.22
CA MET A 564 20.06 -6.25 -11.56
C MET A 564 18.97 -7.34 -11.50
N GLU A 565 19.26 -8.50 -10.90
CA GLU A 565 18.32 -9.62 -10.80
C GLU A 565 17.02 -9.21 -10.10
N GLY A 566 15.86 -9.37 -10.76
CA GLY A 566 14.56 -9.04 -10.19
C GLY A 566 14.27 -7.54 -9.99
N VAL A 567 15.09 -6.64 -10.54
CA VAL A 567 14.83 -5.19 -10.52
C VAL A 567 13.55 -4.85 -11.28
N ARG A 568 12.75 -3.92 -10.74
CA ARG A 568 11.47 -3.48 -11.30
C ARG A 568 11.54 -2.01 -11.70
N PHE A 569 11.31 -1.69 -12.97
CA PHE A 569 11.27 -0.29 -13.45
C PHE A 569 9.84 0.28 -13.56
N GLY A 570 8.81 -0.53 -13.26
CA GLY A 570 7.39 -0.16 -13.41
C GLY A 570 6.83 -0.55 -14.78
N GLU A 571 5.72 0.08 -15.17
CA GLU A 571 5.31 0.09 -16.58
C GLU A 571 6.40 0.79 -17.39
N LEU A 572 6.95 0.09 -18.38
CA LEU A 572 7.94 0.66 -19.28
C LEU A 572 7.31 1.84 -20.04
N PRO A 573 8.03 2.96 -20.24
CA PRO A 573 7.59 3.97 -21.19
C PRO A 573 7.47 3.31 -22.57
N TYR A 574 6.24 3.22 -23.08
CA TYR A 574 5.93 2.63 -24.37
C TYR A 574 5.67 3.72 -25.40
N LEU A 575 6.22 3.55 -26.60
CA LEU A 575 5.90 4.39 -27.74
C LEU A 575 4.60 3.86 -28.34
N LYS A 576 3.50 4.61 -28.18
CA LYS A 576 2.20 4.23 -28.75
C LYS A 576 2.17 4.55 -30.24
N GLU A 577 2.20 3.50 -31.07
CA GLU A 577 1.85 3.58 -32.49
C GLU A 577 0.36 3.26 -32.69
N GLU A 578 -0.19 3.71 -33.82
CA GLU A 578 -1.58 3.45 -34.23
C GLU A 578 -1.70 2.12 -35.00
N ASP A 579 -0.62 1.71 -35.67
CA ASP A 579 -0.53 0.55 -36.56
C ASP A 579 0.41 -0.55 -36.04
N GLU A 580 0.32 -1.75 -36.61
CA GLU A 580 1.20 -2.88 -36.27
C GLU A 580 2.64 -2.62 -36.74
N VAL A 581 3.59 -2.54 -35.80
CA VAL A 581 5.03 -2.35 -36.08
C VAL A 581 5.68 -3.70 -36.39
N THR A 582 6.19 -3.86 -37.61
CA THR A 582 6.84 -5.10 -38.08
C THR A 582 8.37 -5.06 -38.07
N ALA A 583 8.97 -3.86 -37.99
CA ALA A 583 10.41 -3.68 -37.85
C ALA A 583 10.73 -2.38 -37.09
N CYS A 584 11.86 -2.33 -36.40
CA CYS A 584 12.38 -1.09 -35.82
C CYS A 584 13.91 -1.11 -35.70
N ALA A 585 14.53 0.08 -35.66
CA ALA A 585 15.97 0.24 -35.50
C ALA A 585 16.31 1.58 -34.81
N TYR A 586 17.37 1.59 -34.01
CA TYR A 586 18.00 2.82 -33.54
C TYR A 586 19.10 3.28 -34.51
N SER A 587 19.35 4.58 -34.57
CA SER A 587 20.57 5.10 -35.19
C SER A 587 21.80 4.74 -34.33
N PRO A 588 22.98 4.52 -34.94
CA PRO A 588 24.24 4.28 -34.22
C PRO A 588 24.63 5.38 -33.23
N ASP A 589 24.26 6.64 -33.50
CA ASP A 589 24.45 7.76 -32.57
C ASP A 589 23.43 7.80 -31.41
N GLY A 590 22.43 6.92 -31.43
CA GLY A 590 21.36 6.83 -30.44
C GLY A 590 20.37 8.00 -30.44
N THR A 591 20.47 8.96 -31.38
CA THR A 591 19.62 10.17 -31.44
C THR A 591 18.29 9.97 -32.14
N ARG A 592 18.18 8.93 -32.99
CA ARG A 592 16.99 8.62 -33.78
C ARG A 592 16.54 7.18 -33.57
N PHE A 593 15.24 6.97 -33.73
CA PHE A 593 14.62 5.66 -33.75
C PHE A 593 13.64 5.59 -34.91
N VAL A 594 13.64 4.49 -35.66
CA VAL A 594 12.78 4.31 -36.83
C VAL A 594 11.92 3.07 -36.64
N THR A 595 10.63 3.20 -36.90
CA THR A 595 9.66 2.09 -36.95
C THR A 595 9.15 1.91 -38.37
N GLY A 596 8.98 0.66 -38.78
CA GLY A 596 8.25 0.26 -39.98
C GLY A 596 6.94 -0.38 -39.55
N ALA A 597 5.82 0.22 -39.94
CA ALA A 597 4.48 -0.18 -39.56
C ALA A 597 3.59 -0.50 -40.77
N VAL A 598 2.59 -1.35 -40.54
CA VAL A 598 1.64 -1.83 -41.54
C VAL A 598 0.40 -0.94 -41.54
N GLY A 599 0.39 0.08 -42.41
CA GLY A 599 -0.80 0.89 -42.63
C GLY A 599 -1.87 0.16 -43.46
N ASP A 600 -3.05 0.75 -43.55
CA ASP A 600 -4.21 0.14 -44.21
C ASP A 600 -3.99 -0.18 -45.69
N GLU A 601 -3.36 0.72 -46.44
CA GLU A 601 -3.12 0.60 -47.89
C GLU A 601 -1.64 0.72 -48.29
N SER A 602 -0.78 1.25 -47.41
CA SER A 602 0.65 1.49 -47.66
C SER A 602 1.51 1.19 -46.43
N GLY A 603 2.77 0.83 -46.65
CA GLY A 603 3.75 0.70 -45.56
C GLY A 603 4.12 2.08 -45.03
N ILE A 604 4.21 2.22 -43.70
CA ILE A 604 4.48 3.49 -43.02
C ILE A 604 5.85 3.39 -42.34
N ILE A 605 6.69 4.41 -42.52
CA ILE A 605 7.96 4.56 -41.81
C ILE A 605 7.86 5.79 -40.91
N ASN A 606 7.93 5.63 -39.59
CA ASN A 606 8.01 6.77 -38.67
C ASN A 606 9.45 6.94 -38.19
N VAL A 607 9.92 8.18 -38.13
CA VAL A 607 11.22 8.56 -37.57
C VAL A 607 10.97 9.38 -36.30
N TYR A 608 11.62 8.99 -35.21
CA TYR A 608 11.49 9.60 -33.88
C TYR A 608 12.81 10.19 -33.42
N ASP A 609 12.72 11.28 -32.66
CA ASP A 609 13.80 11.80 -31.83
C ASP A 609 13.82 11.01 -30.50
N THR A 610 14.97 10.45 -30.11
CA THR A 610 15.05 9.61 -28.90
C THR A 610 15.14 10.39 -27.59
N THR A 611 15.42 11.70 -27.66
CA THR A 611 15.54 12.57 -26.49
C THR A 611 14.20 13.11 -26.03
N THR A 612 13.28 13.31 -26.98
CA THR A 612 11.93 13.86 -26.78
C THR A 612 10.80 12.87 -27.08
N TRP A 613 11.10 11.75 -27.75
CA TRP A 613 10.13 10.78 -28.30
C TRP A 613 9.08 11.41 -29.24
N THR A 614 9.40 12.55 -29.82
CA THR A 614 8.55 13.21 -30.83
C THR A 614 8.74 12.56 -32.20
N LYS A 615 7.64 12.39 -32.93
CA LYS A 615 7.63 11.90 -34.32
C LYS A 615 8.16 13.04 -35.21
N ILE A 616 9.39 12.91 -35.69
CA ILE A 616 10.07 13.90 -36.56
C ILE A 616 9.44 13.85 -37.96
N ASN A 617 9.34 12.65 -38.54
CA ASN A 617 8.97 12.43 -39.93
C ASN A 617 8.12 11.17 -40.07
N THR A 618 7.27 11.15 -41.09
CA THR A 618 6.48 9.98 -41.51
C THR A 618 6.57 9.85 -43.02
N PHE A 619 7.04 8.72 -43.51
CA PHE A 619 7.10 8.39 -44.94
C PHE A 619 6.09 7.28 -45.25
N ARG A 620 5.43 7.35 -46.41
CA ARG A 620 4.46 6.35 -46.88
C ARG A 620 4.97 5.69 -48.16
N LEU A 621 4.76 4.39 -48.26
CA LEU A 621 5.15 3.56 -49.41
C LEU A 621 3.95 3.37 -50.34
N ASP A 622 3.73 4.31 -51.25
CA ASP A 622 2.66 4.22 -52.24
C ASP A 622 3.00 3.18 -53.34
N LYS A 623 1.95 2.68 -54.02
CA LYS A 623 2.06 1.75 -55.16
C LYS A 623 2.27 2.50 -56.47
N GLU A 624 3.13 1.95 -57.34
CA GLU A 624 3.11 2.26 -58.78
C GLU A 624 1.90 1.59 -59.43
N LYS A 625 1.29 2.25 -60.43
CA LYS A 625 -0.07 1.94 -60.93
C LYS A 625 -0.20 0.66 -61.76
N ASP A 626 0.90 0.00 -62.13
CA ASP A 626 0.90 -1.01 -63.19
C ASP A 626 0.65 -2.46 -62.72
N PHE A 627 0.51 -2.72 -61.40
CA PHE A 627 0.29 -4.06 -60.85
C PHE A 627 -0.77 -4.11 -59.72
N CYS A 628 -1.85 -4.88 -59.94
CA CYS A 628 -3.01 -5.06 -59.04
C CYS A 628 -3.23 -6.56 -58.70
N PRO A 629 -4.04 -6.95 -57.68
CA PRO A 629 -4.85 -6.14 -56.74
C PRO A 629 -4.40 -6.36 -55.25
N PRO A 630 -5.26 -6.37 -54.19
CA PRO A 630 -4.88 -5.81 -52.89
C PRO A 630 -3.94 -6.71 -52.09
N ASN A 631 -2.89 -6.11 -51.57
CA ASN A 631 -2.16 -6.57 -50.38
C ASN A 631 -1.42 -5.36 -49.81
N ARG A 632 -1.33 -5.32 -48.48
CA ARG A 632 -0.61 -4.30 -47.71
C ARG A 632 0.89 -4.45 -47.94
N ILE A 633 1.61 -3.33 -48.08
CA ILE A 633 3.07 -3.33 -48.15
C ILE A 633 3.60 -3.34 -46.72
N THR A 634 4.36 -4.37 -46.34
CA THR A 634 4.94 -4.50 -45.00
C THR A 634 6.47 -4.35 -45.03
N ILE A 635 7.02 -3.75 -43.98
CA ILE A 635 8.46 -3.49 -43.85
C ILE A 635 9.03 -4.56 -42.92
N LYS A 636 9.85 -5.48 -43.46
CA LYS A 636 10.36 -6.64 -42.72
C LYS A 636 11.71 -6.41 -42.07
N SER A 637 12.46 -5.42 -42.53
CA SER A 637 13.82 -5.15 -42.06
C SER A 637 14.17 -3.68 -42.26
N ILE A 638 14.83 -3.09 -41.27
CA ILE A 638 15.34 -1.71 -41.29
C ILE A 638 16.78 -1.76 -40.77
N ALA A 639 17.72 -1.16 -41.48
CA ALA A 639 19.10 -1.00 -41.03
C ALA A 639 19.58 0.44 -41.23
N PHE A 640 20.23 1.02 -40.23
CA PHE A 640 20.84 2.35 -40.31
C PHE A 640 22.24 2.30 -40.91
N SER A 641 22.63 3.38 -41.61
CA SER A 641 24.02 3.61 -41.96
C SER A 641 24.84 3.97 -40.70
N PRO A 642 26.15 3.62 -40.65
CA PRO A 642 27.03 3.98 -39.54
C PRO A 642 27.09 5.49 -39.23
N ASP A 643 26.87 6.34 -40.22
CA ASP A 643 26.85 7.80 -40.07
C ASP A 643 25.53 8.37 -39.51
N SER A 644 24.53 7.52 -39.24
CA SER A 644 23.19 7.87 -38.73
C SER A 644 22.34 8.78 -39.63
N ARG A 645 22.79 9.08 -40.86
CA ARG A 645 22.10 9.98 -41.82
C ARG A 645 21.14 9.25 -42.73
N HIS A 646 21.39 7.97 -42.97
CA HIS A 646 20.65 7.13 -43.90
C HIS A 646 20.13 5.87 -43.21
N PHE A 647 19.09 5.28 -43.79
CA PHE A 647 18.65 3.94 -43.45
C PHE A 647 18.11 3.23 -44.69
N VAL A 648 18.21 1.91 -44.72
CA VAL A 648 17.60 1.05 -45.75
C VAL A 648 16.41 0.32 -45.18
N THR A 649 15.39 0.11 -46.01
CA THR A 649 14.21 -0.70 -45.67
C THR A 649 14.07 -1.85 -46.67
N GLY A 650 13.95 -3.08 -46.17
CA GLY A 650 13.50 -4.24 -46.94
C GLY A 650 11.99 -4.45 -46.76
N SER A 651 11.29 -4.63 -47.88
CA SER A 651 9.83 -4.80 -47.91
C SER A 651 9.40 -6.12 -48.60
N ASP A 652 8.15 -6.52 -48.43
CA ASP A 652 7.55 -7.71 -49.05
C ASP A 652 7.17 -7.53 -50.53
N ASP A 653 7.23 -6.30 -51.04
CA ASP A 653 7.14 -6.01 -52.48
C ASP A 653 8.41 -6.42 -53.26
N GLY A 654 9.43 -6.97 -52.59
CA GLY A 654 10.71 -7.33 -53.19
C GLY A 654 11.64 -6.15 -53.42
N THR A 655 11.35 -4.96 -52.88
CA THR A 655 12.21 -3.77 -53.03
C THR A 655 13.02 -3.48 -51.77
N VAL A 656 14.28 -3.08 -52.00
CA VAL A 656 15.11 -2.37 -51.03
C VAL A 656 15.09 -0.89 -51.39
N ARG A 657 14.83 -0.04 -50.40
CA ARG A 657 14.75 1.41 -50.58
C ARG A 657 15.71 2.09 -49.62
N LEU A 658 16.53 3.02 -50.13
CA LEU A 658 17.42 3.86 -49.33
C LEU A 658 16.72 5.17 -48.96
N TRP A 659 16.91 5.61 -47.71
CA TRP A 659 16.27 6.79 -47.15
C TRP A 659 17.29 7.75 -46.55
N VAL A 660 16.96 9.04 -46.58
CA VAL A 660 17.67 10.10 -45.88
C VAL A 660 16.79 10.54 -44.71
N CYS A 661 17.30 10.46 -43.48
CA CYS A 661 16.54 10.74 -42.25
C CYS A 661 15.86 12.13 -42.22
N ALA A 662 16.44 13.10 -42.93
CA ALA A 662 15.93 14.47 -43.02
C ALA A 662 14.83 14.67 -44.08
N ASN A 663 15.03 14.13 -45.30
CA ASN A 663 14.29 14.55 -46.49
C ASN A 663 13.47 13.43 -47.17
N GLY A 664 13.48 12.20 -46.65
CA GLY A 664 12.73 11.07 -47.21
C GLY A 664 13.52 10.20 -48.17
N LEU A 665 12.87 9.67 -49.21
CA LEU A 665 13.44 8.66 -50.11
C LEU A 665 14.71 9.20 -50.78
N GLY A 666 15.84 8.50 -50.60
CA GLY A 666 17.15 8.90 -51.13
C GLY A 666 17.35 8.61 -52.63
N GLY A 667 16.27 8.45 -53.40
CA GLY A 667 16.27 8.14 -54.82
C GLY A 667 16.60 6.68 -55.20
N LEU A 668 17.38 5.96 -54.38
CA LEU A 668 17.84 4.61 -54.71
C LEU A 668 16.83 3.52 -54.31
N LYS A 669 16.38 2.75 -55.31
CA LYS A 669 15.44 1.62 -55.21
C LYS A 669 16.01 0.42 -55.97
N VAL A 670 16.35 -0.65 -55.25
CA VAL A 670 16.91 -1.89 -55.81
C VAL A 670 15.86 -3.00 -55.70
N LYS A 671 15.65 -3.78 -56.77
CA LYS A 671 14.69 -4.89 -56.79
C LYS A 671 15.39 -6.24 -56.56
N GLU A 672 15.00 -6.94 -55.51
CA GLU A 672 15.52 -8.25 -55.09
C GLU A 672 14.60 -9.39 -55.55
N GLY A 673 14.90 -9.91 -56.74
CA GLY A 673 14.21 -11.07 -57.30
C GLY A 673 12.84 -10.78 -57.96
N PRO A 674 12.10 -11.84 -58.32
CA PRO A 674 10.75 -11.73 -58.89
C PRO A 674 9.72 -11.28 -57.84
N ASP A 675 8.59 -10.77 -58.33
CA ASP A 675 7.57 -10.08 -57.51
C ASP A 675 7.03 -10.92 -56.33
N LYS A 676 6.94 -10.27 -55.16
CA LYS A 676 6.44 -10.77 -53.86
C LYS A 676 7.38 -11.74 -53.12
N ASN A 677 8.46 -11.21 -52.56
CA ASN A 677 9.31 -11.91 -51.60
C ASN A 677 9.67 -10.97 -50.44
N GLN A 678 9.73 -11.51 -49.21
CA GLN A 678 10.23 -10.76 -48.05
C GLN A 678 11.72 -10.46 -48.22
N VAL A 679 12.15 -9.24 -47.89
CA VAL A 679 13.54 -8.80 -48.02
C VAL A 679 14.12 -8.36 -46.67
N TRP A 680 15.31 -8.87 -46.34
CA TRP A 680 16.15 -8.45 -45.22
C TRP A 680 17.32 -7.62 -45.72
N VAL A 681 17.77 -6.65 -44.91
CA VAL A 681 18.81 -5.69 -45.28
C VAL A 681 19.78 -5.44 -44.13
N ALA A 682 21.06 -5.28 -44.44
CA ALA A 682 22.11 -4.88 -43.50
C ALA A 682 23.10 -3.91 -44.18
N PHE A 683 23.51 -2.87 -43.46
CA PHE A 683 24.61 -2.01 -43.89
C PHE A 683 25.96 -2.65 -43.56
N SER A 684 26.97 -2.40 -44.38
CA SER A 684 28.36 -2.64 -44.00
C SER A 684 28.81 -1.62 -42.94
N PRO A 685 29.77 -1.97 -42.05
CA PRO A 685 30.30 -1.04 -41.03
C PRO A 685 30.99 0.20 -41.61
N CYS A 686 31.35 0.20 -42.90
CA CYS A 686 31.88 1.38 -43.58
C CYS A 686 30.79 2.25 -44.26
N GLY A 687 29.53 1.84 -44.22
CA GLY A 687 28.37 2.56 -44.78
C GLY A 687 28.26 2.56 -46.31
N LYS A 688 29.31 2.14 -47.02
CA LYS A 688 29.39 2.19 -48.49
C LYS A 688 28.71 1.02 -49.21
N LYS A 689 28.36 -0.06 -48.51
CA LYS A 689 27.76 -1.24 -49.12
C LYS A 689 26.55 -1.70 -48.32
N VAL A 690 25.59 -2.29 -49.02
CA VAL A 690 24.41 -2.90 -48.44
C VAL A 690 24.39 -4.38 -48.84
N ALA A 691 24.13 -5.23 -47.86
CA ALA A 691 23.76 -6.62 -48.09
C ALA A 691 22.23 -6.72 -48.05
N SER A 692 21.64 -7.32 -49.08
CA SER A 692 20.22 -7.61 -49.13
C SER A 692 19.98 -9.06 -49.51
N ALA A 693 18.90 -9.65 -48.98
CA ALA A 693 18.54 -11.02 -49.24
C ALA A 693 17.03 -11.22 -49.18
N CYS A 694 16.48 -12.08 -50.02
CA CYS A 694 15.05 -12.34 -50.09
C CYS A 694 14.66 -13.82 -49.92
N GLU A 695 13.42 -14.03 -49.52
CA GLU A 695 12.84 -15.36 -49.32
C GLU A 695 12.80 -16.20 -50.62
N GLY A 696 12.75 -15.53 -51.78
CA GLY A 696 12.73 -16.15 -53.11
C GLY A 696 14.07 -16.64 -53.62
N GLY A 697 15.14 -16.56 -52.82
CA GLY A 697 16.46 -17.10 -53.16
C GLY A 697 17.41 -16.13 -53.88
N SER A 698 17.15 -14.82 -53.88
CA SER A 698 18.09 -13.79 -54.33
C SER A 698 18.76 -13.15 -53.12
N ALA A 699 20.08 -12.98 -53.16
CA ALA A 699 20.82 -12.19 -52.19
C ALA A 699 22.02 -11.54 -52.86
N ARG A 700 22.27 -10.27 -52.55
CA ARG A 700 23.25 -9.43 -53.24
C ARG A 700 24.02 -8.58 -52.25
N PHE A 701 25.24 -8.28 -52.63
CA PHE A 701 26.05 -7.24 -51.98
C PHE A 701 26.28 -6.15 -53.00
N TRP A 702 25.85 -4.93 -52.70
CA TRP A 702 25.79 -3.83 -53.66
C TRP A 702 26.24 -2.50 -53.04
N ASP A 703 26.66 -1.57 -53.89
CA ASP A 703 27.18 -0.26 -53.48
C ASP A 703 26.05 0.70 -53.09
N ALA A 704 26.13 1.26 -51.88
CA ALA A 704 25.06 2.06 -51.29
C ALA A 704 24.82 3.41 -52.00
N GLU A 705 25.78 3.90 -52.79
CA GLU A 705 25.70 5.17 -53.52
C GLU A 705 25.19 4.96 -54.95
N THR A 706 25.69 3.92 -55.65
CA THR A 706 25.33 3.68 -57.07
C THR A 706 24.19 2.68 -57.27
N GLY A 707 23.94 1.80 -56.30
CA GLY A 707 23.02 0.65 -56.45
C GLY A 707 23.59 -0.51 -57.28
N GLU A 708 24.84 -0.42 -57.74
CA GLU A 708 25.46 -1.46 -58.55
C GLU A 708 25.79 -2.69 -57.71
N THR A 709 25.46 -3.87 -58.24
CA THR A 709 25.75 -5.14 -57.56
C THR A 709 27.23 -5.46 -57.67
N VAL A 710 27.90 -5.55 -56.51
CA VAL A 710 29.32 -5.93 -56.40
C VAL A 710 29.47 -7.44 -56.62
N PHE A 711 28.61 -8.24 -55.97
CA PHE A 711 28.45 -9.66 -56.26
C PHE A 711 27.06 -10.17 -55.86
N VAL A 712 26.63 -11.24 -56.52
CA VAL A 712 25.47 -12.04 -56.12
C VAL A 712 25.94 -13.16 -55.21
N MET A 713 25.28 -13.35 -54.07
CA MET A 713 25.49 -14.52 -53.22
C MET A 713 24.64 -15.64 -53.79
N GLU A 714 25.26 -16.71 -54.28
CA GLU A 714 24.60 -17.88 -54.87
C GLU A 714 24.83 -19.16 -54.04
N GLY A 715 24.19 -20.27 -54.40
CA GLY A 715 24.47 -21.60 -53.86
C GLY A 715 23.58 -22.10 -52.71
N TYR A 716 22.58 -21.34 -52.27
CA TYR A 716 21.57 -21.77 -51.29
C TYR A 716 20.25 -22.15 -51.97
N THR A 717 19.61 -23.21 -51.48
CA THR A 717 18.43 -23.84 -52.08
C THR A 717 17.14 -23.62 -51.29
N GLY A 718 17.22 -22.88 -50.18
CA GLY A 718 16.09 -22.47 -49.35
C GLY A 718 16.10 -20.95 -49.13
N GLY A 719 14.92 -20.36 -48.93
CA GLY A 719 14.78 -18.91 -48.76
C GLY A 719 15.60 -18.36 -47.60
N VAL A 720 16.16 -17.17 -47.76
CA VAL A 720 16.87 -16.47 -46.69
C VAL A 720 15.85 -15.91 -45.68
N LYS A 721 16.25 -15.72 -44.42
CA LYS A 721 15.45 -15.10 -43.35
C LYS A 721 16.18 -14.06 -42.49
N SER A 722 17.47 -13.85 -42.72
CA SER A 722 18.26 -12.79 -42.11
C SER A 722 19.54 -12.59 -42.92
N VAL A 723 20.04 -11.35 -42.94
CA VAL A 723 21.35 -10.97 -43.46
C VAL A 723 22.01 -10.01 -42.48
N GLU A 724 23.29 -10.22 -42.20
CA GLU A 724 24.09 -9.39 -41.28
C GLU A 724 25.51 -9.19 -41.84
N CYS A 725 26.12 -8.02 -41.64
CA CYS A 725 27.54 -7.81 -41.92
C CYS A 725 28.35 -7.98 -40.62
N SER A 726 29.54 -8.56 -40.70
CA SER A 726 30.43 -8.63 -39.53
C SER A 726 30.91 -7.23 -39.10
N PRO A 727 31.21 -6.97 -37.82
CA PRO A 727 31.60 -5.63 -37.34
C PRO A 727 32.90 -5.05 -37.94
N ASP A 728 33.78 -5.92 -38.43
CA ASP A 728 35.01 -5.57 -39.16
C ASP A 728 34.75 -5.37 -40.67
N GLY A 729 33.54 -5.66 -41.16
CA GLY A 729 33.15 -5.58 -42.55
C GLY A 729 33.76 -6.64 -43.46
N SER A 730 34.43 -7.66 -42.92
CA SER A 730 35.10 -8.70 -43.70
C SER A 730 34.15 -9.78 -44.25
N ARG A 731 32.97 -9.96 -43.64
CA ARG A 731 32.03 -11.04 -43.97
C ARG A 731 30.59 -10.58 -44.03
N VAL A 732 29.82 -11.24 -44.89
CA VAL A 732 28.35 -11.22 -44.92
C VAL A 732 27.86 -12.59 -44.46
N VAL A 733 26.82 -12.61 -43.62
CA VAL A 733 26.23 -13.84 -43.07
C VAL A 733 24.76 -13.91 -43.46
N LEU A 734 24.32 -15.03 -44.03
CA LEU A 734 22.92 -15.32 -44.33
C LEU A 734 22.39 -16.44 -43.43
N GLY A 735 21.23 -16.21 -42.81
CA GLY A 735 20.46 -17.25 -42.13
C GLY A 735 19.41 -17.84 -43.07
N CYS A 736 19.49 -19.13 -43.37
CA CYS A 736 18.67 -19.79 -44.39
C CYS A 736 17.56 -20.68 -43.78
N ASN A 737 16.42 -20.79 -44.48
CA ASN A 737 15.30 -21.68 -44.13
C ASN A 737 15.66 -23.17 -44.10
N ASP A 738 16.79 -23.57 -44.70
CA ASP A 738 17.30 -24.94 -44.69
C ASP A 738 18.00 -25.34 -43.38
N GLY A 739 18.01 -24.44 -42.37
CA GLY A 739 18.68 -24.67 -41.09
C GLY A 739 20.19 -24.41 -41.11
N THR A 740 20.71 -23.83 -42.21
CA THR A 740 22.12 -23.45 -42.35
C THR A 740 22.35 -21.95 -42.16
N ILE A 741 23.50 -21.62 -41.59
CA ILE A 741 24.08 -20.28 -41.57
C ILE A 741 25.26 -20.31 -42.55
N ARG A 742 25.26 -19.40 -43.51
CA ARG A 742 26.24 -19.37 -44.60
C ARG A 742 26.98 -18.03 -44.59
N PHE A 743 28.25 -18.06 -44.96
CA PHE A 743 29.18 -16.94 -44.86
C PHE A 743 29.77 -16.64 -46.24
N TRP A 744 29.92 -15.36 -46.57
CA TRP A 744 30.63 -14.87 -47.75
C TRP A 744 31.71 -13.88 -47.33
N ASP A 745 32.83 -13.88 -48.02
CA ASP A 745 33.85 -12.84 -47.90
C ASP A 745 33.37 -11.57 -48.62
N ALA A 746 33.39 -10.43 -47.91
CA ALA A 746 32.83 -9.16 -48.40
C ALA A 746 33.74 -8.40 -49.39
N LEU A 747 34.97 -8.89 -49.60
CA LEU A 747 35.95 -8.35 -50.54
C LEU A 747 35.99 -9.16 -51.83
N THR A 748 36.02 -10.50 -51.73
CA THR A 748 36.15 -11.41 -52.88
C THR A 748 34.82 -11.93 -53.41
N GLY A 749 33.76 -11.94 -52.60
CA GLY A 749 32.50 -12.60 -52.92
C GLY A 749 32.52 -14.12 -52.83
N GLU A 750 33.64 -14.72 -52.40
CA GLU A 750 33.75 -16.17 -52.25
C GLU A 750 32.92 -16.68 -51.08
N GLN A 751 32.25 -17.83 -51.28
CA GLN A 751 31.49 -18.49 -50.23
C GLN A 751 32.47 -19.17 -49.24
N GLY A 752 32.41 -18.76 -47.98
CA GLY A 752 33.15 -19.36 -46.87
C GLY A 752 32.45 -20.60 -46.29
N ALA A 753 32.91 -21.02 -45.11
CA ALA A 753 32.35 -22.18 -44.41
C ALA A 753 30.85 -22.01 -44.12
N SER A 754 30.04 -23.05 -44.35
CA SER A 754 28.65 -23.12 -43.91
C SER A 754 28.53 -23.86 -42.58
N MET A 755 27.77 -23.32 -41.64
CA MET A 755 27.46 -23.95 -40.36
C MET A 755 26.00 -24.42 -40.35
N GLY A 756 25.77 -25.73 -40.39
CA GLY A 756 24.44 -26.32 -40.30
C GLY A 756 24.23 -27.00 -38.94
N SER A 757 23.03 -26.90 -38.38
CA SER A 757 22.64 -27.72 -37.23
C SER A 757 22.20 -29.11 -37.70
N TYR A 758 23.02 -30.13 -37.44
CA TYR A 758 22.48 -31.48 -37.31
C TYR A 758 21.84 -31.58 -35.93
N HIS A 759 20.51 -31.51 -35.84
CA HIS A 759 19.73 -32.38 -34.97
C HIS A 759 18.24 -32.38 -35.33
N GLN A 760 17.81 -33.49 -35.92
CA GLN A 760 16.44 -33.96 -35.82
C GLN A 760 16.31 -34.67 -34.45
N ARG A 761 15.63 -34.04 -33.49
CA ARG A 761 14.82 -34.71 -32.44
C ARG A 761 14.01 -33.71 -31.63
#